data_AF-A0A1C0TS20-F1
#
_entry.id   AF-A0A1C0TS20-F1
#
_cell.length_a   1.000
_cell.length_b   1.000
_cell.length_c   1.000
_cell.angle_alpha   90.00
_cell.angle_beta   90.00
_cell.angle_gamma   90.00
#
_symmetry.space_group_name_H-M   'P 1'
#
loop_
_entity.id
_entity.type
_entity.pdbx_description
1 polymer ?
#
loop_
_entity_poly.entity_id
_entity_poly.type
_entity_poly.pdbx_seq_one_letter_code
_entity_poly.pdbx_strand_id
1 'polypeptide(L)'
;MKKIVKKVSLSILLLAACGVSAEHTQSEWTEKFDLISAQYQAQYPDSFSRSSNLAWAEAYYLDALLEMYLGTKDTKYLDVFISRADKALALARDDTGMGTDGYDGWGEWVYSIDAIQNYGAEAIDKQDSTLPANWSRWQSTPETAYRNTIDKFEDGKSLAAFTVKTAPDTNRWHVLQTPLRNPHKSNSHFDPNSKYQINFHAKIENCDAGVRGLVQVYDFTERKVLMNTYIDSQTYQYHIADFITPSDPRNDVQVRLYASDYRKNCTVHFDNIRVKSWREYLVHDGMITAPMAKFIKLAKTGRLDSRFSHVADNYYDFLVNHTFPKWEKDLYSTLGGHLVYLFPDDSSSRKPGQSLPHNQYLALQRTYAELAQIESGDPHHKYMAQALIEAFKSSLTLGRFQANSGVPANKYEWSYWSILTDRDTISDGLNWTGTEDTSHGNLDVAATVSSYKAGLGFNKAEMTNFANTADFMISHCDNFSMHVNKCYASESLTSLRWWMQLAEFKPSIYHDSEAKLNQMYDAIQGVGQRYYMGAIAQLIKGYQVYEQPFDVALANALPEGWRHWQSTPDTVFLSPNSAFSGSQGLTVKNKPTYGWQVAQKVFDYEPSATYRLETMVRVFSGDAGGRVMIYDATSKKSLAQMTTTNRDWSPLTMEFTAPNTAGHVLQVYLYSTKWQVDSELHFDDLEIYRIN
;
A
#
# COMPACT_ATOMS: atom_id res chain seq x y z
N MET A 1 15.78 -22.45 42.80
CA MET A 1 15.66 -21.07 43.29
C MET A 1 14.77 -20.30 42.33
N LYS A 2 13.51 -20.07 42.73
CA LYS A 2 12.48 -19.40 41.94
C LYS A 2 12.70 -17.87 41.99
N LYS A 3 12.98 -17.22 40.86
CA LYS A 3 12.84 -15.76 40.74
C LYS A 3 11.43 -15.45 40.25
N ILE A 4 10.63 -14.96 41.20
CA ILE A 4 9.33 -14.35 41.01
C ILE A 4 9.57 -13.02 40.28
N VAL A 5 9.18 -12.95 38.99
CA VAL A 5 8.98 -11.66 38.31
C VAL A 5 7.51 -11.30 38.52
N LYS A 6 7.25 -10.43 39.49
CA LYS A 6 5.95 -9.80 39.67
C LYS A 6 5.62 -9.01 38.40
N LYS A 7 4.59 -9.43 37.66
CA LYS A 7 3.84 -8.54 36.78
C LYS A 7 3.24 -7.45 37.66
N VAL A 8 3.84 -6.27 37.66
CA VAL A 8 3.17 -5.06 38.11
C VAL A 8 2.24 -4.67 36.96
N SER A 9 0.97 -5.06 37.07
CA SER A 9 -0.08 -4.40 36.32
C SER A 9 -0.09 -2.95 36.79
N LEU A 10 0.42 -2.04 35.94
CA LEU A 10 0.29 -0.61 36.16
C LEU A 10 -1.17 -0.26 35.87
N SER A 11 -2.04 -0.41 36.87
CA SER A 11 -3.33 0.25 36.88
C SER A 11 -3.07 1.75 36.99
N ILE A 12 -2.91 2.41 35.85
CA ILE A 12 -2.92 3.86 35.74
C ILE A 12 -4.34 4.28 36.15
N LEU A 13 -4.49 4.78 37.39
CA LEU A 13 -5.59 5.67 37.71
C LEU A 13 -5.41 6.91 36.82
N LEU A 14 -6.15 6.99 35.71
CA LEU A 14 -6.40 8.23 35.01
C LEU A 14 -7.20 9.14 35.95
N LEU A 15 -6.52 9.99 36.70
CA LEU A 15 -7.10 11.25 37.10
C LEU A 15 -7.17 12.11 35.84
N ALA A 16 -8.38 12.25 35.31
CA ALA A 16 -8.72 13.08 34.17
C ALA A 16 -8.41 14.56 34.48
N ALA A 17 -7.17 14.96 34.25
CA ALA A 17 -6.90 16.30 33.78
C ALA A 17 -7.23 16.27 32.29
N CYS A 18 -8.40 16.80 31.91
CA CYS A 18 -8.65 17.23 30.53
C CYS A 18 -7.72 18.42 30.24
N GLY A 19 -6.41 18.15 30.14
CA GLY A 19 -5.53 19.02 29.39
C GLY A 19 -5.91 18.80 27.94
N VAL A 20 -6.65 19.75 27.37
CA VAL A 20 -6.75 19.86 25.92
C VAL A 20 -5.32 19.99 25.44
N SER A 21 -4.75 18.93 24.87
CA SER A 21 -3.45 19.03 24.21
C SER A 21 -3.61 20.11 23.15
N ALA A 22 -2.76 21.14 23.19
CA ALA A 22 -2.79 22.16 22.15
C ALA A 22 -2.65 21.45 20.78
N GLU A 23 -3.52 21.79 19.84
CA GLU A 23 -3.43 21.26 18.47
C GLU A 23 -2.07 21.68 17.89
N HIS A 24 -1.38 20.73 17.25
CA HIS A 24 -0.15 21.01 16.55
C HIS A 24 -0.44 21.69 15.21
N THR A 25 0.33 22.71 14.89
CA THR A 25 0.26 23.45 13.64
C THR A 25 0.71 22.59 12.45
N GLN A 26 0.28 22.96 11.25
CA GLN A 26 0.73 22.33 10.01
C GLN A 26 2.25 22.38 9.83
N SER A 27 2.91 23.45 10.31
CA SER A 27 4.37 23.57 10.29
C SER A 27 5.03 22.53 11.21
N GLU A 28 4.53 22.33 12.42
CA GLU A 28 5.04 21.31 13.34
C GLU A 28 4.87 19.88 12.80
N TRP A 29 3.77 19.61 12.10
CA TRP A 29 3.57 18.34 11.41
C TRP A 29 4.50 18.17 10.20
N THR A 30 4.77 19.25 9.46
CA THR A 30 5.71 19.26 8.33
C THR A 30 7.14 18.98 8.82
N GLU A 31 7.58 19.64 9.88
CA GLU A 31 8.87 19.38 10.52
C GLU A 31 8.98 17.94 11.03
N LYS A 32 7.89 17.41 11.62
CA LYS A 32 7.82 16.00 12.04
C LYS A 32 7.97 15.06 10.85
N PHE A 33 7.28 15.32 9.74
CA PHE A 33 7.40 14.53 8.52
C PHE A 33 8.85 14.56 7.99
N ASP A 34 9.43 15.75 7.86
CA ASP A 34 10.79 15.94 7.34
C ASP A 34 11.84 15.22 8.20
N LEU A 35 11.69 15.26 9.52
CA LEU A 35 12.56 14.52 10.45
C LEU A 35 12.50 13.01 10.19
N ILE A 36 11.30 12.42 10.15
CA ILE A 36 11.14 10.98 9.94
C ILE A 36 11.61 10.58 8.53
N SER A 37 11.32 11.41 7.54
CA SER A 37 11.75 11.28 6.15
C SER A 37 13.27 11.20 6.04
N ALA A 38 13.99 12.13 6.67
CA ALA A 38 15.45 12.14 6.68
C ALA A 38 16.04 10.89 7.37
N GLN A 39 15.45 10.47 8.49
CA GLN A 39 15.90 9.28 9.20
C GLN A 39 15.64 7.99 8.39
N TYR A 40 14.48 7.89 7.73
CA TYR A 40 14.16 6.75 6.86
C TYR A 40 15.15 6.63 5.70
N GLN A 41 15.45 7.75 5.03
CA GLN A 41 16.44 7.78 3.96
C GLN A 41 17.84 7.38 4.44
N ALA A 42 18.23 7.78 5.65
CA ALA A 42 19.54 7.45 6.22
C ALA A 42 19.66 5.97 6.62
N GLN A 43 18.61 5.36 7.17
CA GLN A 43 18.64 3.96 7.64
C GLN A 43 18.43 2.95 6.50
N TYR A 44 17.69 3.33 5.46
CA TYR A 44 17.30 2.44 4.38
C TYR A 44 17.78 2.95 3.00
N PRO A 45 19.10 3.08 2.79
CA PRO A 45 19.64 3.43 1.47
C PRO A 45 19.42 2.31 0.46
N ASP A 46 19.38 1.04 0.91
CA ASP A 46 19.35 -0.18 0.07
C ASP A 46 18.15 -1.11 0.37
N SER A 47 17.07 -0.60 0.97
CA SER A 47 15.86 -1.40 1.29
C SER A 47 15.16 -2.01 0.07
N PHE A 48 15.56 -1.59 -1.12
CA PHE A 48 14.95 -1.92 -2.40
C PHE A 48 15.25 -3.34 -2.94
N SER A 49 16.13 -4.10 -2.29
CA SER A 49 16.54 -5.45 -2.75
C SER A 49 15.47 -6.54 -2.64
N ARG A 50 14.33 -6.21 -2.02
CA ARG A 50 13.28 -7.15 -1.64
C ARG A 50 11.92 -6.53 -1.94
N SER A 51 11.10 -7.22 -2.73
CA SER A 51 9.80 -6.68 -3.16
C SER A 51 8.88 -6.33 -1.99
N SER A 52 8.98 -7.05 -0.86
CA SER A 52 8.14 -6.75 0.32
C SER A 52 8.53 -5.44 0.99
N ASN A 53 9.81 -5.04 0.95
CA ASN A 53 10.23 -3.75 1.47
C ASN A 53 9.74 -2.62 0.56
N LEU A 54 9.74 -2.85 -0.76
CA LEU A 54 9.14 -1.92 -1.71
C LEU A 54 7.65 -1.75 -1.42
N ALA A 55 6.91 -2.85 -1.28
CA ALA A 55 5.48 -2.82 -1.04
C ALA A 55 5.09 -2.24 0.33
N TRP A 56 5.75 -2.68 1.39
CA TRP A 56 5.32 -2.42 2.78
C TRP A 56 6.13 -1.34 3.49
N ALA A 57 7.05 -0.67 2.80
CA ALA A 57 7.73 0.52 3.31
C ALA A 57 7.84 1.60 2.24
N GLU A 58 8.44 1.28 1.07
CA GLU A 58 8.75 2.30 0.07
C GLU A 58 7.51 2.89 -0.59
N ALA A 59 6.58 2.07 -1.05
CA ALA A 59 5.32 2.47 -1.66
C ALA A 59 4.54 3.46 -0.79
N TYR A 60 4.49 3.16 0.50
CA TYR A 60 3.87 4.00 1.51
C TYR A 60 4.55 5.35 1.68
N TYR A 61 5.88 5.37 1.60
CA TYR A 61 6.65 6.60 1.68
C TYR A 61 6.50 7.43 0.40
N LEU A 62 6.55 6.80 -0.77
CA LEU A 62 6.30 7.45 -2.07
C LEU A 62 4.91 8.09 -2.13
N ASP A 63 3.87 7.37 -1.70
CA ASP A 63 2.52 7.93 -1.61
C ASP A 63 2.47 9.14 -0.67
N ALA A 64 3.10 9.04 0.50
CA ALA A 64 3.16 10.13 1.47
C ALA A 64 3.91 11.37 0.94
N LEU A 65 4.98 11.20 0.15
CA LEU A 65 5.68 12.30 -0.50
C LEU A 65 4.79 13.04 -1.51
N LEU A 66 3.96 12.32 -2.27
CA LEU A 66 3.00 12.95 -3.17
C LEU A 66 1.91 13.69 -2.40
N GLU A 67 1.42 13.14 -1.29
CA GLU A 67 0.45 13.83 -0.42
C GLU A 67 1.06 15.09 0.23
N MET A 68 2.33 15.04 0.62
CA MET A 68 3.07 16.20 1.11
C MET A 68 3.19 17.28 0.04
N TYR A 69 3.53 16.93 -1.21
CA TYR A 69 3.51 17.89 -2.31
C TYR A 69 2.10 18.47 -2.51
N LEU A 70 1.06 17.64 -2.52
CA LEU A 70 -0.31 18.13 -2.69
C LEU A 70 -0.74 19.07 -1.57
N GLY A 71 -0.28 18.85 -0.33
CA GLY A 71 -0.58 19.68 0.83
C GLY A 71 0.24 20.97 0.95
N THR A 72 1.51 20.95 0.54
CA THR A 72 2.45 22.07 0.77
C THR A 72 2.84 22.82 -0.51
N LYS A 73 2.64 22.19 -1.68
CA LYS A 73 3.18 22.59 -2.99
C LYS A 73 4.71 22.71 -3.04
N ASP A 74 5.43 22.19 -2.06
CA ASP A 74 6.89 22.19 -2.03
C ASP A 74 7.45 21.09 -2.93
N THR A 75 8.16 21.49 -4.00
CA THR A 75 8.69 20.56 -4.99
C THR A 75 9.77 19.64 -4.44
N LYS A 76 10.37 19.93 -3.27
CA LYS A 76 11.38 19.05 -2.66
C LYS A 76 10.85 17.62 -2.47
N TYR A 77 9.55 17.47 -2.20
CA TYR A 77 8.95 16.15 -2.02
C TYR A 77 8.86 15.37 -3.33
N LEU A 78 8.66 16.07 -4.47
CA LEU A 78 8.73 15.45 -5.80
C LEU A 78 10.15 15.04 -6.15
N ASP A 79 11.15 15.86 -5.79
CA ASP A 79 12.56 15.51 -6.04
C ASP A 79 12.98 14.26 -5.26
N VAL A 80 12.56 14.14 -3.99
CA VAL A 80 12.77 12.92 -3.20
C VAL A 80 11.99 11.74 -3.78
N PHE A 81 10.73 11.94 -4.18
CA PHE A 81 9.91 10.90 -4.81
C PHE A 81 10.61 10.32 -6.03
N ILE A 82 11.08 11.17 -6.94
CA ILE A 82 11.76 10.76 -8.17
C ILE A 82 13.04 10.00 -7.83
N SER A 83 13.88 10.55 -6.95
CA SER A 83 15.12 9.86 -6.53
C SER A 83 14.86 8.47 -5.94
N ARG A 84 13.71 8.23 -5.31
CA ARG A 84 13.38 6.96 -4.67
C ARG A 84 12.70 6.00 -5.65
N ALA A 85 11.80 6.50 -6.49
CA ALA A 85 11.16 5.73 -7.56
C ALA A 85 12.18 5.24 -8.61
N ASP A 86 13.10 6.10 -9.04
CA ASP A 86 14.18 5.72 -9.96
C ASP A 86 15.05 4.60 -9.40
N LYS A 87 15.34 4.62 -8.09
CA LYS A 87 16.08 3.55 -7.41
C LYS A 87 15.31 2.23 -7.40
N ALA A 88 14.00 2.27 -7.20
CA ALA A 88 13.17 1.08 -7.27
C ALA A 88 13.18 0.48 -8.69
N LEU A 89 13.00 1.30 -9.72
CA LEU A 89 13.04 0.86 -11.12
C LEU A 89 14.42 0.33 -11.53
N ALA A 90 15.50 0.98 -11.11
CA ALA A 90 16.87 0.53 -11.40
C ALA A 90 17.22 -0.86 -10.80
N LEU A 91 16.39 -1.36 -9.87
CA LEU A 91 16.54 -2.66 -9.24
C LEU A 91 15.52 -3.69 -9.73
N ALA A 92 14.60 -3.29 -10.61
CA ALA A 92 13.73 -4.22 -11.28
C ALA A 92 14.54 -5.11 -12.24
N ARG A 93 14.25 -6.41 -12.28
CA ARG A 93 14.95 -7.40 -13.12
C ARG A 93 14.00 -8.52 -13.52
N ASP A 94 14.26 -9.14 -14.66
CA ASP A 94 13.55 -10.35 -15.12
C ASP A 94 13.99 -11.61 -14.34
N ASP A 95 15.19 -11.64 -13.75
CA ASP A 95 15.76 -12.81 -13.07
C ASP A 95 15.39 -12.96 -11.58
N THR A 96 14.24 -12.42 -11.17
CA THR A 96 13.78 -12.31 -9.77
C THR A 96 13.25 -13.60 -9.16
N GLY A 97 13.28 -14.70 -9.90
CA GLY A 97 12.94 -16.04 -9.44
C GLY A 97 11.83 -16.72 -10.23
N MET A 98 11.06 -16.00 -11.06
CA MET A 98 10.08 -16.59 -11.98
C MET A 98 10.70 -17.21 -13.25
N GLY A 99 12.03 -17.15 -13.38
CA GLY A 99 12.74 -17.54 -14.61
C GLY A 99 13.19 -16.29 -15.35
N THR A 100 13.09 -16.31 -16.67
CA THR A 100 13.28 -15.14 -17.55
C THR A 100 12.01 -15.08 -18.38
N ASP A 101 11.00 -14.40 -17.84
CA ASP A 101 9.66 -14.32 -18.44
C ASP A 101 9.49 -13.10 -19.36
N GLY A 102 10.53 -12.26 -19.46
CA GLY A 102 10.61 -11.09 -20.33
C GLY A 102 10.18 -9.80 -19.64
N TYR A 103 9.82 -9.84 -18.36
CA TYR A 103 9.28 -8.69 -17.64
C TYR A 103 10.12 -8.37 -16.40
N ASP A 104 10.63 -7.14 -16.34
CA ASP A 104 11.34 -6.69 -15.15
C ASP A 104 10.37 -6.53 -13.96
N GLY A 105 10.80 -6.98 -12.79
CA GLY A 105 10.04 -6.83 -11.56
C GLY A 105 10.90 -7.00 -10.32
N TRP A 106 10.27 -7.32 -9.18
CA TRP A 106 10.95 -7.46 -7.91
C TRP A 106 10.58 -8.78 -7.23
N GLY A 107 11.62 -9.55 -6.89
CA GLY A 107 11.49 -10.85 -6.23
C GLY A 107 11.54 -10.78 -4.72
N GLU A 108 10.95 -11.81 -4.09
CA GLU A 108 10.99 -12.06 -2.66
C GLU A 108 10.74 -13.55 -2.37
N TRP A 109 11.30 -14.07 -1.29
CA TRP A 109 11.09 -15.47 -0.88
C TRP A 109 10.23 -15.60 0.37
N VAL A 110 10.15 -14.55 1.21
CA VAL A 110 9.54 -14.64 2.55
C VAL A 110 8.09 -15.10 2.53
N TYR A 111 7.33 -14.72 1.50
CA TYR A 111 5.90 -15.02 1.40
C TYR A 111 5.60 -16.39 0.77
N SER A 112 6.58 -17.00 0.11
CA SER A 112 6.48 -18.33 -0.47
C SER A 112 6.26 -19.37 0.63
N ILE A 113 5.54 -20.42 0.29
CA ILE A 113 5.41 -21.61 1.12
C ILE A 113 6.74 -22.36 1.21
N ASP A 114 6.92 -23.12 2.30
CA ASP A 114 8.11 -23.94 2.50
C ASP A 114 8.05 -25.18 1.58
N ALA A 115 9.10 -25.36 0.76
CA ALA A 115 9.29 -26.48 -0.15
C ALA A 115 9.77 -27.76 0.56
N ILE A 116 9.97 -27.71 1.88
CA ILE A 116 10.24 -28.89 2.72
C ILE A 116 9.27 -28.91 3.90
N GLN A 117 8.95 -30.12 4.36
CA GLN A 117 8.04 -30.32 5.48
C GLN A 117 8.79 -30.44 6.80
N ASN A 118 8.12 -30.07 7.89
CA ASN A 118 8.63 -30.20 9.25
C ASN A 118 10.02 -29.55 9.44
N TYR A 119 10.18 -28.33 8.91
CA TYR A 119 11.44 -27.58 8.89
C TYR A 119 12.06 -27.31 10.28
N GLY A 120 11.26 -27.32 11.34
CA GLY A 120 11.70 -27.14 12.74
C GLY A 120 11.82 -28.44 13.53
N ALA A 121 11.71 -29.60 12.87
CA ALA A 121 11.68 -30.91 13.51
C ALA A 121 10.55 -31.11 14.55
N GLU A 122 9.51 -30.27 14.53
CA GLU A 122 8.49 -30.22 15.57
C GLU A 122 7.66 -31.49 15.65
N ALA A 123 7.28 -32.04 14.49
CA ALA A 123 6.54 -33.28 14.39
C ALA A 123 7.48 -34.49 14.44
N ILE A 124 7.10 -35.49 15.23
CA ILE A 124 7.79 -36.77 15.34
C ILE A 124 7.32 -37.71 14.21
N ASP A 125 8.23 -38.49 13.63
CA ASP A 125 7.86 -39.53 12.67
C ASP A 125 7.03 -40.63 13.35
N LYS A 126 5.96 -41.08 12.69
CA LYS A 126 5.01 -42.04 13.28
C LYS A 126 5.61 -43.43 13.48
N GLN A 127 6.64 -43.78 12.71
CA GLN A 127 7.30 -45.08 12.75
C GLN A 127 8.61 -45.03 13.54
N ASP A 128 9.20 -43.83 13.69
CA ASP A 128 10.44 -43.63 14.43
C ASP A 128 10.38 -42.36 15.29
N SER A 129 10.22 -42.55 16.60
CA SER A 129 10.09 -41.42 17.52
C SER A 129 11.34 -40.54 17.65
N THR A 130 12.49 -41.05 17.19
CA THR A 130 13.77 -40.33 17.18
C THR A 130 14.00 -39.57 15.89
N LEU A 131 13.12 -39.69 14.90
CA LEU A 131 13.24 -39.01 13.62
C LEU A 131 12.18 -37.90 13.50
N PRO A 132 12.53 -36.74 12.92
CA PRO A 132 11.51 -35.77 12.52
C PRO A 132 10.64 -36.35 11.40
N ALA A 133 9.32 -36.15 11.46
CA ALA A 133 8.42 -36.57 10.39
C ALA A 133 8.84 -36.00 9.03
N ASN A 134 8.77 -36.82 7.97
CA ASN A 134 9.15 -36.48 6.59
C ASN A 134 10.66 -36.28 6.35
N TRP A 135 11.49 -36.66 7.30
CA TRP A 135 12.94 -36.76 7.14
C TRP A 135 13.35 -38.22 7.08
N SER A 136 14.52 -38.48 6.51
CA SER A 136 15.09 -39.82 6.41
C SER A 136 16.56 -39.82 6.79
N ARG A 137 17.04 -40.97 7.27
CA ARG A 137 18.45 -41.22 7.53
C ARG A 137 19.10 -41.84 6.30
N TRP A 138 20.30 -41.40 5.98
CA TRP A 138 21.17 -42.09 5.05
C TRP A 138 22.48 -42.45 5.73
N GLN A 139 22.76 -43.75 5.82
CA GLN A 139 23.90 -44.33 6.55
C GLN A 139 23.95 -43.98 8.06
N SER A 140 22.85 -43.52 8.65
CA SER A 140 22.76 -43.12 10.06
C SER A 140 21.87 -44.04 10.90
N THR A 141 22.02 -43.96 12.23
CA THR A 141 21.19 -44.64 13.22
C THR A 141 20.47 -43.61 14.12
N PRO A 142 19.54 -44.03 15.00
CA PRO A 142 18.95 -43.15 16.02
C PRO A 142 19.97 -42.45 16.93
N GLU A 143 21.18 -42.98 17.06
CA GLU A 143 22.24 -42.40 17.88
C GLU A 143 23.06 -41.35 17.11
N THR A 144 23.21 -41.52 15.79
CA THR A 144 24.04 -40.65 14.94
C THR A 144 23.26 -39.58 14.19
N ALA A 145 21.94 -39.70 14.07
CA ALA A 145 21.10 -38.72 13.43
C ALA A 145 19.70 -38.73 14.05
N TYR A 146 19.28 -37.67 14.72
CA TYR A 146 18.03 -37.69 15.47
C TYR A 146 17.42 -36.32 15.71
N ARG A 147 16.12 -36.33 16.03
CA ARG A 147 15.32 -35.23 16.55
C ARG A 147 15.73 -34.95 18.00
N ASN A 148 16.18 -33.73 18.27
CA ASN A 148 16.67 -33.31 19.58
C ASN A 148 15.75 -32.27 20.20
N THR A 149 15.22 -32.53 21.39
CA THR A 149 14.37 -31.58 22.13
C THR A 149 15.14 -30.78 23.19
N ILE A 150 16.39 -31.16 23.45
CA ILE A 150 17.24 -30.54 24.47
C ILE A 150 18.02 -29.39 23.86
N ASP A 151 18.74 -29.66 22.78
CA ASP A 151 19.60 -28.69 22.12
C ASP A 151 18.95 -28.20 20.82
N LYS A 152 18.35 -27.01 20.91
CA LYS A 152 17.56 -26.35 19.88
C LYS A 152 17.78 -24.84 19.95
N PHE A 153 17.37 -24.11 18.92
CA PHE A 153 17.45 -22.67 18.93
C PHE A 153 16.42 -22.08 19.92
N GLU A 154 16.87 -21.25 20.86
CA GLU A 154 16.01 -20.69 21.91
C GLU A 154 15.30 -19.42 21.43
N ASP A 155 14.31 -19.58 20.55
CA ASP A 155 13.42 -18.50 20.08
C ASP A 155 12.04 -18.48 20.78
N GLY A 156 11.84 -19.39 21.73
CA GLY A 156 10.59 -19.59 22.44
C GLY A 156 9.49 -20.29 21.64
N LYS A 157 9.76 -20.70 20.39
CA LYS A 157 8.82 -21.38 19.49
C LYS A 157 9.30 -22.78 19.09
N SER A 158 10.60 -22.96 18.88
CA SER A 158 11.19 -24.26 18.58
C SER A 158 11.02 -25.21 19.77
N LEU A 159 10.42 -26.38 19.54
CA LEU A 159 10.34 -27.46 20.54
C LEU A 159 11.35 -28.58 20.24
N ALA A 160 11.94 -28.59 19.05
CA ALA A 160 12.96 -29.54 18.66
C ALA A 160 13.94 -28.95 17.64
N ALA A 161 14.96 -29.74 17.32
CA ALA A 161 16.01 -29.47 16.35
C ALA A 161 16.49 -30.80 15.75
N PHE A 162 17.40 -30.71 14.78
CA PHE A 162 18.07 -31.83 14.16
C PHE A 162 19.49 -31.95 14.72
N THR A 163 19.90 -33.15 15.13
CA THR A 163 21.29 -33.43 15.52
C THR A 163 21.86 -34.51 14.62
N VAL A 164 23.07 -34.28 14.11
CA VAL A 164 23.85 -35.25 13.34
C VAL A 164 25.24 -35.38 13.97
N LYS A 165 25.62 -36.60 14.34
CA LYS A 165 26.91 -36.96 14.93
C LYS A 165 27.69 -37.84 13.97
N THR A 166 28.96 -37.55 13.81
CA THR A 166 29.90 -38.47 13.14
C THR A 166 30.17 -39.69 14.03
N ALA A 167 30.38 -40.87 13.44
CA ALA A 167 30.94 -42.04 14.12
C ALA A 167 32.15 -42.56 13.30
N PRO A 168 33.36 -42.00 13.54
CA PRO A 168 34.55 -42.27 12.73
C PRO A 168 34.89 -43.75 12.56
N ASP A 169 34.63 -44.56 13.58
CA ASP A 169 34.83 -45.99 13.64
C ASP A 169 33.97 -46.76 12.63
N THR A 170 32.82 -46.21 12.25
CA THR A 170 31.94 -46.83 11.25
C THR A 170 32.43 -46.62 9.82
N ASN A 171 33.32 -45.65 9.58
CA ASN A 171 33.79 -45.20 8.28
C ASN A 171 32.64 -44.98 7.26
N ARG A 172 31.54 -44.38 7.73
CA ARG A 172 30.35 -44.04 6.94
C ARG A 172 29.92 -42.61 7.18
N TRP A 173 29.23 -42.03 6.20
CA TRP A 173 28.55 -40.75 6.41
C TRP A 173 27.36 -40.95 7.33
N HIS A 174 26.98 -39.90 8.06
CA HIS A 174 25.70 -39.83 8.74
C HIS A 174 24.98 -38.58 8.28
N VAL A 175 23.83 -38.77 7.64
CA VAL A 175 23.07 -37.72 7.00
C VAL A 175 21.61 -37.80 7.42
N LEU A 176 21.02 -36.64 7.71
CA LEU A 176 19.58 -36.43 7.66
C LEU A 176 19.24 -35.75 6.34
N GLN A 177 18.22 -36.25 5.65
CA GLN A 177 17.82 -35.69 4.37
C GLN A 177 16.30 -35.69 4.16
N THR A 178 15.84 -34.71 3.39
CA THR A 178 14.44 -34.58 2.96
C THR A 178 14.39 -34.07 1.52
N PRO A 179 13.48 -34.56 0.67
CA PRO A 179 13.32 -34.06 -0.68
C PRO A 179 12.63 -32.70 -0.70
N LEU A 180 12.94 -31.89 -1.71
CA LEU A 180 12.09 -30.77 -2.08
C LEU A 180 10.74 -31.31 -2.57
N ARG A 181 9.66 -30.59 -2.22
CA ARG A 181 8.31 -30.91 -2.66
C ARG A 181 7.58 -29.65 -3.05
N ASN A 182 6.87 -29.70 -4.18
CA ASN A 182 5.81 -28.76 -4.48
C ASN A 182 4.51 -29.35 -3.91
N PRO A 183 3.93 -28.77 -2.86
CA PRO A 183 2.75 -29.35 -2.21
C PRO A 183 1.50 -29.33 -3.11
N HIS A 184 1.52 -28.60 -4.22
CA HIS A 184 0.37 -28.44 -5.11
C HIS A 184 0.50 -29.25 -6.40
N LYS A 185 1.71 -29.70 -6.77
CA LYS A 185 1.95 -30.46 -8.00
C LYS A 185 2.49 -31.85 -7.68
N SER A 186 1.66 -32.87 -7.87
CA SER A 186 2.03 -34.27 -7.56
C SER A 186 3.19 -34.81 -8.40
N ASN A 187 3.38 -34.28 -9.61
CA ASN A 187 4.41 -34.72 -10.57
C ASN A 187 5.59 -33.74 -10.69
N SER A 188 5.70 -32.76 -9.79
CA SER A 188 6.79 -31.77 -9.80
C SER A 188 7.26 -31.53 -8.37
N HIS A 189 8.56 -31.68 -8.12
CA HIS A 189 9.15 -31.51 -6.79
C HIS A 189 9.46 -30.05 -6.49
N PHE A 190 9.62 -29.23 -7.53
CA PHE A 190 9.95 -27.80 -7.46
C PHE A 190 9.58 -27.16 -8.79
N ASP A 191 9.66 -25.84 -8.88
CA ASP A 191 9.55 -25.13 -10.14
C ASP A 191 10.92 -25.11 -10.85
N PRO A 192 10.98 -25.41 -12.16
CA PRO A 192 12.24 -25.59 -12.88
C PRO A 192 12.98 -24.27 -13.06
N ASN A 193 14.32 -24.33 -13.14
CA ASN A 193 15.21 -23.18 -13.34
C ASN A 193 14.92 -21.97 -12.42
N SER A 194 14.35 -22.24 -11.26
CA SER A 194 13.87 -21.21 -10.34
C SER A 194 14.88 -20.99 -9.23
N LYS A 195 14.98 -19.75 -8.78
CA LYS A 195 15.79 -19.40 -7.62
C LYS A 195 15.05 -19.78 -6.34
N TYR A 196 15.73 -20.51 -5.46
CA TYR A 196 15.26 -20.85 -4.12
C TYR A 196 16.26 -20.32 -3.09
N GLN A 197 15.76 -20.04 -1.90
CA GLN A 197 16.54 -19.72 -0.73
C GLN A 197 16.37 -20.79 0.33
N ILE A 198 17.47 -21.16 0.98
CA ILE A 198 17.47 -21.90 2.23
C ILE A 198 17.93 -21.01 3.37
N ASN A 199 17.16 -20.98 4.45
CA ASN A 199 17.53 -20.29 5.68
C ASN A 199 17.39 -21.22 6.88
N PHE A 200 18.34 -21.17 7.81
CA PHE A 200 18.39 -22.11 8.93
C PHE A 200 19.24 -21.56 10.08
N HIS A 201 19.07 -22.13 11.26
CA HIS A 201 19.99 -21.94 12.39
C HIS A 201 20.84 -23.17 12.56
N ALA A 202 22.13 -23.01 12.81
CA ALA A 202 23.01 -24.16 13.06
C ALA A 202 24.19 -23.83 13.96
N LYS A 203 24.73 -24.89 14.59
CA LYS A 203 25.99 -24.86 15.34
C LYS A 203 26.71 -26.21 15.27
N ILE A 204 27.97 -26.22 15.68
CA ILE A 204 28.80 -27.41 15.80
C ILE A 204 29.35 -27.57 17.22
N GLU A 205 29.53 -28.82 17.65
CA GLU A 205 30.08 -29.17 18.96
C GLU A 205 30.97 -30.41 18.86
N ASN A 206 31.97 -30.52 19.73
CA ASN A 206 32.85 -31.69 19.81
C ASN A 206 33.50 -32.06 18.46
N CYS A 207 33.87 -31.05 17.66
CA CYS A 207 34.42 -31.23 16.33
C CYS A 207 35.95 -31.19 16.35
N ASP A 208 36.58 -32.21 15.75
CA ASP A 208 38.01 -32.22 15.50
C ASP A 208 38.42 -31.06 14.58
N ALA A 209 39.70 -30.68 14.63
CA ALA A 209 40.23 -29.59 13.83
C ALA A 209 39.91 -29.76 12.32
N GLY A 210 39.28 -28.73 11.75
CA GLY A 210 38.94 -28.64 10.34
C GLY A 210 37.61 -29.30 9.93
N VAL A 211 36.87 -29.93 10.86
CA VAL A 211 35.53 -30.44 10.60
C VAL A 211 34.50 -29.34 10.80
N ARG A 212 33.56 -29.22 9.87
CA ARG A 212 32.50 -28.21 9.85
C ARG A 212 31.14 -28.89 9.78
N GLY A 213 30.09 -28.21 10.18
CA GLY A 213 28.73 -28.58 9.78
C GLY A 213 28.51 -28.26 8.31
N LEU A 214 27.57 -28.96 7.67
CA LEU A 214 27.24 -28.78 6.27
C LEU A 214 25.74 -28.96 6.03
N VAL A 215 25.13 -27.94 5.44
CA VAL A 215 23.85 -28.05 4.73
C VAL A 215 24.14 -28.09 3.24
N GLN A 216 23.69 -29.14 2.57
CA GLN A 216 23.86 -29.35 1.13
C GLN A 216 22.50 -29.48 0.45
N VAL A 217 22.34 -28.84 -0.70
CA VAL A 217 21.27 -29.17 -1.65
C VAL A 217 21.90 -29.95 -2.79
N TYR A 218 21.39 -31.17 -3.02
CA TYR A 218 21.97 -32.11 -3.98
C TYR A 218 20.89 -32.66 -4.91
N ASP A 219 21.16 -32.66 -6.21
CA ASP A 219 20.38 -33.34 -7.22
C ASP A 219 20.92 -34.76 -7.41
N PHE A 220 20.15 -35.76 -6.97
CA PHE A 220 20.51 -37.18 -7.10
C PHE A 220 20.30 -37.72 -8.52
N THR A 221 19.42 -37.11 -9.31
CA THR A 221 19.20 -37.49 -10.71
C THR A 221 20.41 -37.10 -11.54
N GLU A 222 20.86 -35.85 -11.45
CA GLU A 222 22.02 -35.35 -12.19
C GLU A 222 23.35 -35.58 -11.49
N ARG A 223 23.32 -36.03 -10.23
CA ARG A 223 24.49 -36.22 -9.36
C ARG A 223 25.31 -34.93 -9.19
N LYS A 224 24.61 -33.83 -8.92
CA LYS A 224 25.16 -32.49 -8.89
C LYS A 224 24.89 -31.81 -7.55
N VAL A 225 25.91 -31.19 -6.98
CA VAL A 225 25.74 -30.28 -5.84
C VAL A 225 25.18 -28.97 -6.38
N LEU A 226 24.02 -28.56 -5.88
CA LEU A 226 23.40 -27.27 -6.21
C LEU A 226 23.85 -26.18 -5.24
N MET A 227 24.08 -26.53 -3.97
CA MET A 227 24.53 -25.60 -2.93
C MET A 227 25.20 -26.33 -1.77
N ASN A 228 26.23 -25.72 -1.19
CA ASN A 228 26.84 -26.10 0.08
C ASN A 228 26.94 -24.86 0.98
N THR A 229 26.51 -24.98 2.24
CA THR A 229 26.73 -23.97 3.28
C THR A 229 27.44 -24.63 4.46
N TYR A 230 28.63 -24.14 4.80
CA TYR A 230 29.44 -24.65 5.91
C TYR A 230 29.14 -23.91 7.21
N ILE A 231 29.22 -24.64 8.33
CA ILE A 231 28.94 -24.14 9.68
C ILE A 231 30.16 -24.37 10.56
N ASP A 232 30.70 -23.28 11.08
CA ASP A 232 31.91 -23.27 11.91
C ASP A 232 31.63 -22.77 13.36
N SER A 233 30.41 -22.32 13.64
CA SER A 233 30.06 -21.68 14.90
C SER A 233 29.72 -22.68 16.01
N GLN A 234 30.21 -22.43 17.23
CA GLN A 234 29.85 -23.20 18.43
C GLN A 234 28.53 -22.75 19.07
N THR A 235 27.97 -21.64 18.62
CA THR A 235 26.64 -21.16 19.01
C THR A 235 25.73 -21.12 17.79
N TYR A 236 24.42 -21.22 17.99
CA TYR A 236 23.46 -21.13 16.89
C TYR A 236 23.62 -19.79 16.17
N GLN A 237 23.95 -19.86 14.88
CA GLN A 237 23.99 -18.73 13.97
C GLN A 237 22.94 -18.89 12.88
N TYR A 238 22.40 -17.77 12.41
CA TYR A 238 21.50 -17.74 11.26
C TYR A 238 22.30 -17.82 9.97
N HIS A 239 21.90 -18.71 9.08
CA HIS A 239 22.51 -18.94 7.78
C HIS A 239 21.47 -18.75 6.68
N ILE A 240 21.93 -18.26 5.52
CA ILE A 240 21.14 -18.00 4.32
C ILE A 240 21.98 -18.36 3.10
N ALA A 241 21.39 -19.06 2.14
CA ALA A 241 22.02 -19.36 0.86
C ALA A 241 20.97 -19.51 -0.24
N ASP A 242 21.33 -19.10 -1.45
CA ASP A 242 20.47 -19.25 -2.63
C ASP A 242 20.98 -20.41 -3.50
N PHE A 243 20.08 -21.05 -4.25
CA PHE A 243 20.40 -22.04 -5.28
C PHE A 243 19.40 -21.98 -6.42
N ILE A 244 19.79 -22.47 -7.60
CA ILE A 244 18.90 -22.62 -8.76
C ILE A 244 18.52 -24.09 -8.90
N THR A 245 17.22 -24.36 -9.04
CA THR A 245 16.72 -25.71 -9.30
C THR A 245 17.05 -26.17 -10.71
N PRO A 246 17.15 -27.50 -10.94
CA PRO A 246 17.32 -28.08 -12.27
C PRO A 246 16.19 -27.72 -13.24
N SER A 247 16.42 -27.96 -14.54
CA SER A 247 15.40 -27.73 -15.57
C SER A 247 14.31 -28.79 -15.59
N ASP A 248 14.58 -30.03 -15.15
CA ASP A 248 13.55 -31.07 -15.01
C ASP A 248 12.96 -31.04 -13.58
N PRO A 249 11.69 -30.63 -13.41
CA PRO A 249 11.07 -30.51 -12.09
C PRO A 249 10.82 -31.85 -11.39
N ARG A 250 11.14 -32.98 -12.05
CA ARG A 250 11.02 -34.34 -11.49
C ARG A 250 12.32 -34.84 -10.88
N ASN A 251 13.42 -34.09 -10.98
CA ASN A 251 14.69 -34.51 -10.40
C ASN A 251 14.56 -34.74 -8.87
N ASP A 252 15.30 -35.71 -8.35
CA ASP A 252 15.36 -35.98 -6.91
C ASP A 252 16.33 -35.00 -6.25
N VAL A 253 15.84 -33.81 -5.95
CA VAL A 253 16.60 -32.77 -5.25
C VAL A 253 16.32 -32.87 -3.76
N GLN A 254 17.38 -33.03 -2.96
CA GLN A 254 17.26 -33.17 -1.51
C GLN A 254 18.11 -32.16 -0.74
N VAL A 255 17.59 -31.74 0.41
CA VAL A 255 18.35 -31.04 1.45
C VAL A 255 19.00 -32.08 2.34
N ARG A 256 20.30 -31.97 2.59
CA ARG A 256 21.12 -32.91 3.37
C ARG A 256 21.86 -32.18 4.48
N LEU A 257 21.84 -32.76 5.68
CA LEU A 257 22.45 -32.20 6.89
C LEU A 257 23.49 -33.18 7.42
N TYR A 258 24.74 -32.76 7.53
CA TYR A 258 25.85 -33.62 8.01
C TYR A 258 27.11 -32.82 8.37
N ALA A 259 28.17 -33.50 8.85
CA ALA A 259 29.48 -32.89 9.09
C ALA A 259 30.40 -33.06 7.86
N SER A 260 31.34 -32.15 7.61
CA SER A 260 32.15 -32.11 6.37
C SER A 260 33.19 -33.23 6.23
N ASP A 261 33.55 -33.92 7.32
CA ASP A 261 34.40 -35.11 7.32
C ASP A 261 33.87 -36.12 8.34
N TYR A 262 33.34 -37.24 7.84
CA TYR A 262 32.75 -38.29 8.67
C TYR A 262 33.77 -39.17 9.41
N ARG A 263 35.06 -39.05 9.06
CA ARG A 263 36.17 -39.84 9.68
C ARG A 263 36.74 -39.18 10.91
N LYS A 264 36.16 -38.06 11.33
CA LYS A 264 36.57 -37.26 12.47
C LYS A 264 35.37 -36.99 13.36
N ASN A 265 35.60 -36.79 14.65
CA ASN A 265 34.52 -36.50 15.59
C ASN A 265 33.95 -35.12 15.30
N CYS A 266 32.61 -35.01 15.28
CA CYS A 266 31.85 -33.77 15.21
C CYS A 266 30.37 -34.05 15.50
N THR A 267 29.72 -33.14 16.20
CA THR A 267 28.27 -33.07 16.34
C THR A 267 27.80 -31.78 15.71
N VAL A 268 26.77 -31.84 14.87
CA VAL A 268 26.18 -30.69 14.21
C VAL A 268 24.72 -30.62 14.59
N HIS A 269 24.28 -29.42 14.96
CA HIS A 269 22.90 -29.13 15.29
C HIS A 269 22.32 -28.16 14.27
N PHE A 270 21.10 -28.41 13.83
CA PHE A 270 20.36 -27.57 12.89
C PHE A 270 18.96 -27.32 13.43
N ASP A 271 18.36 -26.19 13.09
CA ASP A 271 17.00 -25.84 13.46
C ASP A 271 16.41 -24.87 12.42
N ASN A 272 15.08 -24.81 12.33
CA ASN A 272 14.32 -23.87 11.50
C ASN A 272 14.78 -23.84 10.02
N ILE A 273 14.96 -25.01 9.40
CA ILE A 273 15.50 -25.18 8.04
C ILE A 273 14.41 -24.96 7.01
N ARG A 274 14.26 -23.74 6.52
CA ARG A 274 13.22 -23.38 5.55
C ARG A 274 13.82 -23.30 4.16
N VAL A 275 13.10 -23.84 3.17
CA VAL A 275 13.44 -23.70 1.75
C VAL A 275 12.28 -23.05 1.05
N LYS A 276 12.49 -21.92 0.40
CA LYS A 276 11.41 -21.11 -0.20
C LYS A 276 11.83 -20.62 -1.59
N SER A 277 10.91 -20.64 -2.54
CA SER A 277 11.15 -20.07 -3.87
C SER A 277 11.16 -18.54 -3.81
N TRP A 278 12.04 -17.92 -4.59
CA TRP A 278 11.95 -16.48 -4.88
C TRP A 278 10.85 -16.26 -5.91
N ARG A 279 9.91 -15.36 -5.64
CA ARG A 279 8.83 -15.00 -6.55
C ARG A 279 8.52 -13.52 -6.50
N GLU A 280 7.87 -13.08 -7.56
CA GLU A 280 7.21 -11.79 -7.61
C GLU A 280 5.77 -11.95 -7.10
N TYR A 281 5.20 -10.86 -6.60
CA TYR A 281 3.83 -10.88 -6.09
C TYR A 281 3.08 -9.68 -6.62
N LEU A 282 1.90 -9.93 -7.19
CA LEU A 282 1.04 -8.89 -7.76
C LEU A 282 0.75 -7.76 -6.78
N VAL A 283 0.50 -8.10 -5.51
CA VAL A 283 0.27 -7.10 -4.48
C VAL A 283 1.50 -6.21 -4.26
N HIS A 284 2.71 -6.76 -4.34
CA HIS A 284 3.93 -5.97 -4.13
C HIS A 284 4.16 -5.00 -5.28
N ASP A 285 3.99 -5.47 -6.52
CA ASP A 285 4.06 -4.63 -7.71
C ASP A 285 3.00 -3.54 -7.67
N GLY A 286 1.74 -3.91 -7.45
CA GLY A 286 0.64 -2.96 -7.37
C GLY A 286 0.85 -1.88 -6.29
N MET A 287 1.42 -2.25 -5.15
CA MET A 287 1.77 -1.30 -4.09
C MET A 287 2.83 -0.29 -4.55
N ILE A 288 3.94 -0.74 -5.14
CA ILE A 288 5.02 0.18 -5.56
C ILE A 288 4.65 0.99 -6.79
N THR A 289 3.81 0.47 -7.68
CA THR A 289 3.41 1.15 -8.92
C THR A 289 2.26 2.13 -8.76
N ALA A 290 1.38 1.94 -7.77
CA ALA A 290 0.27 2.87 -7.53
C ALA A 290 0.71 4.34 -7.31
N PRO A 291 1.71 4.65 -6.45
CA PRO A 291 2.19 6.02 -6.33
C PRO A 291 2.89 6.52 -7.61
N MET A 292 3.55 5.66 -8.39
CA MET A 292 4.08 6.03 -9.71
C MET A 292 2.95 6.42 -10.68
N ALA A 293 1.87 5.66 -10.73
CA ALA A 293 0.67 5.99 -11.51
C ALA A 293 0.02 7.30 -11.06
N LYS A 294 -0.03 7.57 -9.75
CA LYS A 294 -0.50 8.86 -9.22
C LYS A 294 0.39 10.02 -9.68
N PHE A 295 1.73 9.85 -9.68
CA PHE A 295 2.66 10.84 -10.23
C PHE A 295 2.46 11.06 -11.73
N ILE A 296 2.34 9.97 -12.51
CA ILE A 296 2.05 10.01 -13.95
C ILE A 296 0.78 10.81 -14.21
N LYS A 297 -0.30 10.50 -13.48
CA LYS A 297 -1.57 11.24 -13.55
C LYS A 297 -1.34 12.73 -13.33
N LEU A 298 -0.70 13.13 -12.23
CA LEU A 298 -0.46 14.55 -11.93
C LEU A 298 0.36 15.24 -13.03
N ALA A 299 1.36 14.58 -13.60
CA ALA A 299 2.14 15.13 -14.70
C ALA A 299 1.33 15.26 -16.01
N LYS A 300 0.58 14.21 -16.36
CA LYS A 300 -0.17 14.11 -17.62
C LYS A 300 -1.42 14.99 -17.65
N THR A 301 -2.02 15.27 -16.50
CA THR A 301 -3.13 16.21 -16.38
C THR A 301 -2.65 17.65 -16.21
N GLY A 302 -1.35 17.95 -16.32
CA GLY A 302 -0.82 19.32 -16.22
C GLY A 302 -0.81 19.90 -14.81
N ARG A 303 -1.00 19.07 -13.78
CA ARG A 303 -0.93 19.47 -12.36
C ARG A 303 0.51 19.54 -11.81
N LEU A 304 1.49 19.10 -12.60
CA LEU A 304 2.92 19.29 -12.34
C LEU A 304 3.56 20.14 -13.44
N ASP A 305 4.72 20.73 -13.13
CA ASP A 305 5.56 21.41 -14.11
C ASP A 305 5.95 20.47 -15.27
N SER A 306 5.94 20.99 -16.49
CA SER A 306 6.30 20.26 -17.72
C SER A 306 7.65 19.53 -17.67
N ARG A 307 8.59 19.96 -16.83
CA ARG A 307 9.88 19.26 -16.62
C ARG A 307 9.70 17.82 -16.13
N PHE A 308 8.57 17.50 -15.51
CA PHE A 308 8.27 16.17 -15.00
C PHE A 308 7.65 15.23 -16.05
N SER A 309 7.28 15.72 -17.23
CA SER A 309 6.63 14.90 -18.25
C SER A 309 7.49 13.73 -18.72
N HIS A 310 8.79 13.95 -18.96
CA HIS A 310 9.69 12.87 -19.38
C HIS A 310 9.87 11.79 -18.30
N VAL A 311 9.91 12.18 -17.02
CA VAL A 311 9.98 11.23 -15.90
C VAL A 311 8.70 10.40 -15.83
N ALA A 312 7.54 11.06 -15.99
CA ALA A 312 6.26 10.36 -16.05
C ALA A 312 6.17 9.39 -17.25
N ASP A 313 6.72 9.75 -18.41
CA ASP A 313 6.79 8.85 -19.58
C ASP A 313 7.58 7.59 -19.25
N ASN A 314 8.78 7.74 -18.66
CA ASN A 314 9.61 6.59 -18.29
C ASN A 314 8.90 5.64 -17.30
N TYR A 315 8.18 6.20 -16.32
CA TYR A 315 7.41 5.37 -15.38
C TYR A 315 6.24 4.69 -16.07
N TYR A 316 5.53 5.41 -16.93
CA TYR A 316 4.40 4.86 -17.68
C TYR A 316 4.84 3.71 -18.60
N ASP A 317 5.97 3.89 -19.30
CA ASP A 317 6.58 2.86 -20.15
C ASP A 317 6.93 1.61 -19.35
N PHE A 318 7.45 1.75 -18.12
CA PHE A 318 7.71 0.60 -17.26
C PHE A 318 6.42 -0.16 -16.92
N LEU A 319 5.35 0.56 -16.56
CA LEU A 319 4.07 -0.06 -16.23
C LEU A 319 3.48 -0.84 -17.40
N VAL A 320 3.46 -0.24 -18.59
CA VAL A 320 2.86 -0.82 -19.80
C VAL A 320 3.69 -1.98 -20.35
N ASN A 321 5.02 -1.89 -20.29
CA ASN A 321 5.89 -2.91 -20.89
C ASN A 321 6.28 -4.05 -19.94
N HIS A 322 6.26 -3.83 -18.62
CA HIS A 322 6.75 -4.81 -17.65
C HIS A 322 5.73 -5.17 -16.57
N THR A 323 5.00 -4.21 -16.02
CA THR A 323 4.08 -4.50 -14.90
C THR A 323 2.80 -5.18 -15.38
N PHE A 324 2.06 -4.56 -16.30
CA PHE A 324 0.72 -5.05 -16.67
C PHE A 324 0.76 -6.40 -17.41
N PRO A 325 1.53 -6.57 -18.50
CA PRO A 325 1.49 -7.80 -19.29
C PRO A 325 1.92 -9.04 -18.49
N LYS A 326 2.81 -8.85 -17.50
CA LYS A 326 3.26 -9.89 -16.59
C LYS A 326 2.13 -10.57 -15.82
N TRP A 327 1.18 -9.77 -15.32
CA TRP A 327 0.09 -10.25 -14.46
C TRP A 327 -1.15 -10.65 -15.23
N GLU A 328 -1.34 -10.20 -16.48
CA GLU A 328 -2.53 -10.50 -17.28
C GLU A 328 -2.77 -12.01 -17.51
N LYS A 329 -1.70 -12.83 -17.47
CA LYS A 329 -1.80 -14.30 -17.55
C LYS A 329 -2.63 -14.94 -16.42
N ASP A 330 -2.72 -14.26 -15.28
CA ASP A 330 -3.42 -14.75 -14.08
C ASP A 330 -4.83 -14.14 -13.93
N LEU A 331 -5.32 -13.40 -14.93
CA LEU A 331 -6.68 -12.88 -14.94
C LEU A 331 -7.73 -13.98 -15.15
N TYR A 332 -8.84 -13.85 -14.43
CA TYR A 332 -9.95 -14.79 -14.50
C TYR A 332 -11.30 -14.12 -14.30
N SER A 333 -12.32 -14.66 -14.96
CA SER A 333 -13.69 -14.16 -14.82
C SER A 333 -14.31 -14.57 -13.50
N THR A 334 -14.95 -13.63 -12.81
CA THR A 334 -15.75 -13.92 -11.61
C THR A 334 -17.09 -14.54 -12.01
N LEU A 335 -17.78 -15.13 -11.03
CA LEU A 335 -19.14 -15.65 -11.18
C LEU A 335 -20.14 -14.55 -11.62
N GLY A 336 -19.85 -13.29 -11.31
CA GLY A 336 -20.63 -12.12 -11.73
C GLY A 336 -20.27 -11.56 -13.11
N GLY A 337 -19.31 -12.17 -13.82
CA GLY A 337 -18.85 -11.68 -15.13
C GLY A 337 -17.86 -10.51 -15.07
N HIS A 338 -17.27 -10.23 -13.90
CA HIS A 338 -16.19 -9.27 -13.71
C HIS A 338 -14.82 -9.96 -13.80
N LEU A 339 -13.72 -9.27 -13.47
CA LEU A 339 -12.38 -9.85 -13.46
C LEU A 339 -11.79 -9.87 -12.05
N VAL A 340 -10.95 -10.87 -11.79
CA VAL A 340 -10.08 -10.97 -10.61
C VAL A 340 -8.76 -11.62 -11.01
N TYR A 341 -7.70 -11.39 -10.25
CA TYR A 341 -6.46 -12.14 -10.39
C TYR A 341 -6.48 -13.39 -9.53
N LEU A 342 -5.91 -14.46 -10.07
CA LEU A 342 -5.72 -15.71 -9.34
C LEU A 342 -4.33 -15.75 -8.69
N PHE A 343 -4.23 -16.54 -7.63
CA PHE A 343 -2.96 -17.04 -7.15
C PHE A 343 -2.23 -17.80 -8.27
N PRO A 344 -0.95 -17.51 -8.54
CA PRO A 344 -0.16 -18.25 -9.52
C PRO A 344 -0.16 -19.74 -9.23
N ASP A 345 -0.16 -20.56 -10.29
CA ASP A 345 0.00 -22.01 -10.18
C ASP A 345 1.48 -22.40 -10.10
N ASP A 346 2.12 -22.02 -8.98
CA ASP A 346 3.54 -22.26 -8.73
C ASP A 346 3.82 -22.67 -7.26
N SER A 347 5.09 -22.93 -6.96
CA SER A 347 5.56 -23.39 -5.64
C SER A 347 5.58 -22.31 -4.55
N SER A 348 5.20 -21.07 -4.83
CA SER A 348 5.10 -20.02 -3.81
C SER A 348 3.71 -19.86 -3.24
N SER A 349 2.71 -20.19 -4.05
CA SER A 349 1.33 -19.84 -3.80
C SER A 349 0.72 -20.72 -2.71
N ARG A 350 -0.09 -20.11 -1.83
CA ARG A 350 -0.80 -20.81 -0.75
C ARG A 350 -2.11 -21.44 -1.22
N LYS A 351 -2.71 -20.88 -2.28
CA LYS A 351 -3.99 -21.32 -2.85
C LYS A 351 -3.95 -21.27 -4.39
N PRO A 352 -3.05 -22.02 -5.06
CA PRO A 352 -2.92 -22.01 -6.52
C PRO A 352 -4.25 -22.05 -7.27
N GLY A 353 -4.44 -21.14 -8.21
CA GLY A 353 -5.64 -21.08 -9.05
C GLY A 353 -6.91 -20.55 -8.39
N GLN A 354 -6.90 -20.23 -7.09
CA GLN A 354 -8.00 -19.51 -6.43
C GLN A 354 -7.81 -17.99 -6.58
N SER A 355 -8.87 -17.22 -6.41
CA SER A 355 -8.80 -15.76 -6.44
C SER A 355 -7.90 -15.21 -5.32
N LEU A 356 -7.21 -14.11 -5.62
CA LEU A 356 -6.46 -13.36 -4.62
C LEU A 356 -7.41 -12.69 -3.61
N PRO A 357 -6.99 -12.50 -2.34
CA PRO A 357 -7.66 -11.63 -1.37
C PRO A 357 -7.85 -10.20 -1.90
N HIS A 358 -8.87 -9.50 -1.39
CA HIS A 358 -9.27 -8.18 -1.90
C HIS A 358 -8.10 -7.20 -1.91
N ASN A 359 -7.40 -7.08 -0.79
CA ASN A 359 -6.24 -6.20 -0.66
C ASN A 359 -5.10 -6.53 -1.64
N GLN A 360 -4.99 -7.79 -2.11
CA GLN A 360 -3.90 -8.20 -2.99
C GLN A 360 -4.15 -7.78 -4.43
N TYR A 361 -5.29 -8.13 -5.01
CA TYR A 361 -5.59 -7.73 -6.39
C TYR A 361 -5.96 -6.25 -6.51
N LEU A 362 -6.52 -5.66 -5.44
CA LEU A 362 -6.86 -4.24 -5.43
C LEU A 362 -5.62 -3.32 -5.41
N ALA A 363 -4.46 -3.81 -4.96
CA ALA A 363 -3.22 -3.05 -5.05
C ALA A 363 -2.86 -2.70 -6.50
N LEU A 364 -2.94 -3.67 -7.43
CA LEU A 364 -2.71 -3.38 -8.86
C LEU A 364 -3.90 -2.67 -9.50
N GLN A 365 -5.13 -2.96 -9.07
CA GLN A 365 -6.32 -2.21 -9.48
C GLN A 365 -6.15 -0.70 -9.25
N ARG A 366 -5.58 -0.30 -8.10
CA ARG A 366 -5.32 1.10 -7.78
C ARG A 366 -4.42 1.77 -8.83
N THR A 367 -3.40 1.06 -9.32
CA THR A 367 -2.51 1.55 -10.39
C THR A 367 -3.33 1.86 -11.66
N TYR A 368 -4.22 0.95 -12.07
CA TYR A 368 -5.12 1.18 -13.19
C TYR A 368 -6.09 2.36 -12.93
N ALA A 369 -6.64 2.48 -11.73
CA ALA A 369 -7.60 3.54 -11.38
C ALA A 369 -6.96 4.94 -11.41
N GLU A 370 -5.69 5.06 -11.02
CA GLU A 370 -4.95 6.33 -11.13
C GLU A 370 -4.70 6.71 -12.60
N LEU A 371 -4.34 5.74 -13.45
CA LEU A 371 -4.16 5.99 -14.90
C LEU A 371 -5.48 6.24 -15.63
N ALA A 372 -6.59 5.65 -15.17
CA ALA A 372 -7.92 5.81 -15.76
C ALA A 372 -8.48 7.24 -15.61
N GLN A 373 -7.90 8.06 -14.73
CA GLN A 373 -8.22 9.48 -14.59
C GLN A 373 -7.60 10.35 -15.71
N ILE A 374 -6.72 9.79 -16.55
CA ILE A 374 -6.14 10.50 -17.70
C ILE A 374 -7.09 10.33 -18.89
N GLU A 375 -7.79 11.40 -19.27
CA GLU A 375 -8.84 11.35 -20.30
C GLU A 375 -8.35 10.84 -21.66
N SER A 376 -7.14 11.23 -22.07
CA SER A 376 -6.49 10.77 -23.30
C SER A 376 -5.69 9.47 -23.13
N GLY A 377 -5.82 8.78 -21.98
CA GLY A 377 -5.10 7.56 -21.66
C GLY A 377 -5.64 6.33 -22.38
N ASP A 378 -4.93 5.21 -22.27
CA ASP A 378 -5.38 3.92 -22.80
C ASP A 378 -6.73 3.51 -22.16
N PRO A 379 -7.80 3.29 -22.96
CA PRO A 379 -9.09 2.81 -22.47
C PRO A 379 -9.02 1.50 -21.67
N HIS A 380 -8.00 0.67 -21.90
CA HIS A 380 -7.77 -0.57 -21.17
C HIS A 380 -7.60 -0.33 -19.67
N HIS A 381 -6.94 0.76 -19.25
CA HIS A 381 -6.81 1.06 -17.82
C HIS A 381 -8.18 1.27 -17.15
N LYS A 382 -9.08 1.98 -17.83
CA LYS A 382 -10.45 2.21 -17.33
C LYS A 382 -11.22 0.90 -17.24
N TYR A 383 -11.09 0.05 -18.26
CA TYR A 383 -11.70 -1.29 -18.27
C TYR A 383 -11.20 -2.14 -17.09
N MET A 384 -9.88 -2.24 -16.91
CA MET A 384 -9.26 -3.03 -15.84
C MET A 384 -9.62 -2.50 -14.46
N ALA A 385 -9.54 -1.19 -14.25
CA ALA A 385 -9.92 -0.55 -12.99
C ALA A 385 -11.38 -0.86 -12.63
N GLN A 386 -12.30 -0.72 -13.59
CA GLN A 386 -13.72 -0.99 -13.42
C GLN A 386 -14.01 -2.48 -13.16
N ALA A 387 -13.42 -3.38 -13.94
CA ALA A 387 -13.68 -4.81 -13.82
C ALA A 387 -13.24 -5.38 -12.47
N LEU A 388 -12.06 -4.98 -11.98
CA LEU A 388 -11.53 -5.45 -10.70
C LEU A 388 -12.30 -4.85 -9.50
N ILE A 389 -12.68 -3.57 -9.58
CA ILE A 389 -13.40 -2.93 -8.46
C ILE A 389 -14.85 -3.42 -8.35
N GLU A 390 -15.50 -3.75 -9.47
CA GLU A 390 -16.85 -4.33 -9.44
C GLU A 390 -16.85 -5.75 -8.84
N ALA A 391 -15.78 -6.53 -9.03
CA ALA A 391 -15.61 -7.80 -8.33
C ALA A 391 -15.59 -7.59 -6.80
N PHE A 392 -14.85 -6.57 -6.30
CA PHE A 392 -14.87 -6.22 -4.88
C PHE A 392 -16.25 -5.71 -4.43
N LYS A 393 -16.87 -4.81 -5.20
CA LYS A 393 -18.19 -4.26 -4.89
C LYS A 393 -19.24 -5.37 -4.72
N SER A 394 -19.15 -6.43 -5.51
CA SER A 394 -20.07 -7.58 -5.43
C SER A 394 -19.96 -8.37 -4.11
N SER A 395 -18.85 -8.24 -3.36
CA SER A 395 -18.67 -8.92 -2.06
C SER A 395 -19.04 -8.06 -0.85
N LEU A 396 -19.35 -6.78 -1.06
CA LEU A 396 -19.71 -5.87 0.02
C LEU A 396 -21.08 -6.19 0.60
N THR A 397 -21.17 -6.15 1.92
CA THR A 397 -22.46 -6.25 2.63
C THR A 397 -22.74 -4.94 3.34
N LEU A 398 -23.99 -4.49 3.30
CA LEU A 398 -24.44 -3.42 4.18
C LEU A 398 -24.72 -4.02 5.54
N GLY A 399 -23.90 -3.64 6.53
CA GLY A 399 -24.04 -4.06 7.92
C GLY A 399 -25.44 -3.69 8.43
N ARG A 400 -26.17 -4.68 8.96
CA ARG A 400 -27.46 -4.47 9.62
C ARG A 400 -27.21 -4.27 11.11
N PHE A 401 -27.53 -3.06 11.59
CA PHE A 401 -27.82 -2.66 12.97
C PHE A 401 -27.65 -3.71 14.07
N GLN A 402 -26.80 -3.44 15.07
CA GLN A 402 -27.02 -4.00 16.41
C GLN A 402 -27.82 -3.00 17.24
N ALA A 403 -29.03 -3.42 17.63
CA ALA A 403 -29.87 -2.67 18.54
C ALA A 403 -29.10 -2.29 19.81
N ASN A 404 -29.14 -1.00 20.15
CA ASN A 404 -28.55 -0.37 21.36
C ASN A 404 -27.07 0.07 21.27
N SER A 405 -26.45 0.13 20.08
CA SER A 405 -25.03 0.52 19.94
C SER A 405 -24.76 1.99 19.56
N GLY A 406 -25.75 2.76 19.10
CA GLY A 406 -25.57 4.15 18.68
C GLY A 406 -24.85 4.36 17.33
N VAL A 407 -24.58 3.28 16.59
CA VAL A 407 -23.80 3.29 15.33
C VAL A 407 -24.72 3.55 14.11
N PRO A 408 -24.25 4.27 13.06
CA PRO A 408 -25.06 4.55 11.87
C PRO A 408 -25.59 3.29 11.17
N ALA A 409 -26.87 3.33 10.75
CA ALA A 409 -27.36 2.44 9.72
C ALA A 409 -26.62 2.75 8.40
N ASN A 410 -26.30 1.73 7.60
CA ASN A 410 -25.59 1.84 6.31
C ASN A 410 -24.06 2.07 6.45
N LYS A 411 -23.36 1.06 6.97
CA LYS A 411 -21.90 0.93 6.85
C LYS A 411 -21.55 -0.31 6.03
N TYR A 412 -20.47 -0.27 5.25
CA TYR A 412 -20.00 -1.47 4.57
C TYR A 412 -19.21 -2.38 5.50
N GLU A 413 -19.47 -3.68 5.36
CA GLU A 413 -18.69 -4.75 5.97
C GLU A 413 -18.32 -5.75 4.87
N TRP A 414 -17.11 -6.27 4.94
CA TRP A 414 -16.61 -7.26 4.00
C TRP A 414 -15.64 -8.23 4.67
N SER A 415 -15.37 -9.32 3.96
CA SER A 415 -14.41 -10.33 4.38
C SER A 415 -13.05 -10.06 3.73
N TYR A 416 -11.96 -10.51 4.33
CA TYR A 416 -10.62 -10.40 3.74
C TYR A 416 -10.52 -11.08 2.36
N TRP A 417 -11.22 -12.21 2.22
CA TRP A 417 -11.36 -12.93 0.97
C TRP A 417 -12.78 -13.45 0.80
N SER A 418 -13.27 -13.45 -0.44
CA SER A 418 -14.62 -13.86 -0.82
C SER A 418 -14.58 -14.92 -1.91
N ILE A 419 -15.60 -15.76 -1.99
CA ILE A 419 -15.78 -16.68 -3.11
C ILE A 419 -16.24 -15.85 -4.31
N LEU A 420 -15.33 -15.61 -5.25
CA LEU A 420 -15.57 -14.80 -6.45
C LEU A 420 -15.59 -15.64 -7.72
N THR A 421 -14.96 -16.82 -7.72
CA THR A 421 -14.78 -17.66 -8.90
C THR A 421 -15.29 -19.09 -8.66
N ASP A 422 -15.43 -19.87 -9.73
CA ASP A 422 -15.71 -21.31 -9.67
C ASP A 422 -14.53 -22.16 -9.16
N ARG A 423 -13.36 -21.54 -8.98
CA ARG A 423 -12.14 -22.18 -8.46
C ARG A 423 -11.98 -22.01 -6.95
N ASP A 424 -12.72 -21.09 -6.35
CA ASP A 424 -12.60 -20.74 -4.94
C ASP A 424 -13.20 -21.81 -4.03
N THR A 425 -12.46 -22.21 -3.00
CA THR A 425 -12.91 -23.22 -2.03
C THR A 425 -12.56 -22.86 -0.59
N ILE A 426 -13.45 -23.24 0.33
CA ILE A 426 -13.27 -23.11 1.78
C ILE A 426 -12.79 -24.41 2.44
N SER A 427 -12.65 -25.50 1.69
CA SER A 427 -12.29 -26.83 2.21
C SER A 427 -10.79 -27.07 2.37
N ASP A 428 -9.95 -26.09 2.01
CA ASP A 428 -8.48 -26.19 2.05
C ASP A 428 -7.88 -26.00 3.45
N GLY A 429 -8.72 -25.81 4.48
CA GLY A 429 -8.29 -25.63 5.87
C GLY A 429 -7.74 -24.22 6.18
N LEU A 430 -7.72 -23.33 5.20
CA LEU A 430 -7.33 -21.92 5.35
C LEU A 430 -8.60 -21.05 5.36
N ASN A 431 -9.16 -20.79 6.55
CA ASN A 431 -10.35 -19.96 6.69
C ASN A 431 -10.01 -18.47 6.52
N TRP A 432 -10.01 -18.00 5.27
CA TRP A 432 -9.74 -16.59 4.91
C TRP A 432 -11.01 -15.78 4.65
N THR A 433 -12.18 -16.38 4.77
CA THR A 433 -13.48 -15.69 4.69
C THR A 433 -13.84 -14.97 6.00
N GLY A 434 -12.84 -14.64 6.83
CA GLY A 434 -13.02 -13.86 8.04
C GLY A 434 -13.25 -12.39 7.71
N THR A 435 -13.85 -11.64 8.64
CA THR A 435 -14.02 -10.19 8.48
C THR A 435 -12.68 -9.50 8.23
N GLU A 436 -12.68 -8.54 7.30
CA GLU A 436 -11.50 -7.75 6.99
C GLU A 436 -10.95 -7.00 8.22
N ASP A 437 -9.63 -7.01 8.37
CA ASP A 437 -8.90 -6.20 9.34
C ASP A 437 -8.52 -4.83 8.75
N THR A 438 -8.31 -3.83 9.62
CA THR A 438 -8.07 -2.46 9.17
C THR A 438 -6.69 -2.23 8.57
N SER A 439 -5.75 -3.16 8.75
CA SER A 439 -4.43 -3.12 8.13
C SER A 439 -4.46 -3.56 6.67
N HIS A 440 -5.23 -4.59 6.32
CA HIS A 440 -5.42 -4.97 4.92
C HIS A 440 -6.53 -4.13 4.26
N GLY A 441 -7.63 -3.88 4.98
CA GLY A 441 -8.76 -3.10 4.50
C GLY A 441 -8.43 -1.64 4.13
N ASN A 442 -7.30 -1.10 4.60
CA ASN A 442 -6.85 0.21 4.12
C ASN A 442 -6.51 0.19 2.61
N LEU A 443 -6.00 -0.92 2.07
CA LEU A 443 -5.70 -1.06 0.64
C LEU A 443 -7.00 -1.06 -0.16
N ASP A 444 -8.02 -1.75 0.35
CA ASP A 444 -9.34 -1.79 -0.26
C ASP A 444 -9.94 -0.39 -0.35
N VAL A 445 -9.84 0.40 0.73
CA VAL A 445 -10.30 1.79 0.76
C VAL A 445 -9.52 2.67 -0.21
N ALA A 446 -8.20 2.50 -0.31
CA ALA A 446 -7.41 3.25 -1.28
C ALA A 446 -7.85 2.96 -2.72
N ALA A 447 -8.19 1.71 -3.01
CA ALA A 447 -8.74 1.30 -4.30
C ALA A 447 -10.15 1.86 -4.55
N THR A 448 -11.04 1.87 -3.55
CA THR A 448 -12.39 2.45 -3.70
C THR A 448 -12.34 3.96 -3.91
N VAL A 449 -11.50 4.68 -3.17
CA VAL A 449 -11.30 6.13 -3.34
C VAL A 449 -10.73 6.43 -4.73
N SER A 450 -9.68 5.71 -5.16
CA SER A 450 -9.07 5.92 -6.48
C SER A 450 -10.06 5.63 -7.62
N SER A 451 -10.89 4.60 -7.46
CA SER A 451 -11.94 4.26 -8.43
C SER A 451 -13.04 5.32 -8.47
N TYR A 452 -13.50 5.79 -7.30
CA TYR A 452 -14.49 6.87 -7.21
C TYR A 452 -13.99 8.14 -7.92
N LYS A 453 -12.73 8.54 -7.68
CA LYS A 453 -12.11 9.68 -8.35
C LYS A 453 -11.92 9.47 -9.86
N ALA A 454 -11.82 8.23 -10.32
CA ALA A 454 -11.86 7.89 -11.75
C ALA A 454 -13.29 7.86 -12.34
N GLY A 455 -14.33 8.08 -11.54
CA GLY A 455 -15.72 7.93 -11.95
C GLY A 455 -16.13 6.47 -12.17
N LEU A 456 -15.50 5.54 -11.46
CA LEU A 456 -15.63 4.09 -11.62
C LEU A 456 -16.12 3.41 -10.34
N GLY A 457 -16.90 2.35 -10.49
CA GLY A 457 -17.30 1.43 -9.42
C GLY A 457 -18.29 1.98 -8.39
N PHE A 458 -17.98 3.10 -7.73
CA PHE A 458 -18.74 3.63 -6.62
C PHE A 458 -19.27 5.02 -6.89
N ASN A 459 -20.45 5.33 -6.36
CA ASN A 459 -20.97 6.70 -6.31
C ASN A 459 -20.80 7.32 -4.91
N LYS A 460 -21.16 8.60 -4.77
CA LYS A 460 -21.01 9.35 -3.51
C LYS A 460 -21.77 8.71 -2.33
N ALA A 461 -22.96 8.18 -2.55
CA ALA A 461 -23.74 7.54 -1.49
C ALA A 461 -23.08 6.24 -1.00
N GLU A 462 -22.44 5.50 -1.91
CA GLU A 462 -21.68 4.29 -1.57
C GLU A 462 -20.38 4.64 -0.84
N MET A 463 -19.68 5.70 -1.24
CA MET A 463 -18.52 6.21 -0.50
C MET A 463 -18.88 6.66 0.92
N THR A 464 -20.08 7.23 1.12
CA THR A 464 -20.59 7.52 2.47
C THR A 464 -20.73 6.25 3.34
N ASN A 465 -21.06 5.09 2.75
CA ASN A 465 -21.12 3.84 3.51
C ASN A 465 -19.73 3.36 3.97
N PHE A 466 -18.69 3.55 3.15
CA PHE A 466 -17.30 3.33 3.57
C PHE A 466 -16.89 4.32 4.67
N ALA A 467 -17.25 5.60 4.53
CA ALA A 467 -16.96 6.61 5.54
C ALA A 467 -17.67 6.32 6.87
N ASN A 468 -18.90 5.77 6.84
CA ASN A 468 -19.57 5.28 8.04
C ASN A 468 -18.83 4.11 8.70
N THR A 469 -18.20 3.23 7.93
CA THR A 469 -17.33 2.17 8.46
C THR A 469 -16.10 2.76 9.15
N ALA A 470 -15.43 3.71 8.50
CA ALA A 470 -14.25 4.38 9.06
C ALA A 470 -14.56 5.14 10.35
N ASP A 471 -15.61 5.95 10.35
CA ASP A 471 -16.09 6.72 11.51
C ASP A 471 -16.55 5.81 12.66
N PHE A 472 -17.14 4.65 12.37
CA PHE A 472 -17.39 3.65 13.39
C PHE A 472 -16.07 3.18 14.06
N MET A 473 -15.06 2.83 13.26
CA MET A 473 -13.80 2.28 13.79
C MET A 473 -12.91 3.31 14.48
N ILE A 474 -12.97 4.58 14.05
CA ILE A 474 -12.09 5.65 14.53
C ILE A 474 -12.77 6.41 15.67
N SER A 475 -14.03 6.80 15.50
CA SER A 475 -14.73 7.73 16.38
C SER A 475 -15.54 7.04 17.48
N HIS A 476 -16.08 5.85 17.21
CA HIS A 476 -16.98 5.16 18.15
C HIS A 476 -16.29 4.10 19.00
N CYS A 477 -15.12 3.62 18.58
CA CYS A 477 -14.33 2.67 19.36
C CYS A 477 -13.29 3.42 20.21
N ASP A 478 -13.07 2.96 21.45
CA ASP A 478 -12.07 3.55 22.37
C ASP A 478 -10.69 3.68 21.70
N ASN A 479 -10.34 2.68 20.89
CA ASN A 479 -9.15 2.67 20.05
C ASN A 479 -9.55 2.48 18.59
N PHE A 480 -8.63 2.76 17.68
CA PHE A 480 -8.80 2.38 16.27
C PHE A 480 -9.01 0.87 16.17
N SER A 481 -10.20 0.45 15.72
CA SER A 481 -10.58 -0.97 15.73
C SER A 481 -9.73 -1.79 14.76
N MET A 482 -9.46 -3.05 15.12
CA MET A 482 -8.75 -4.02 14.28
C MET A 482 -9.57 -4.53 13.10
N HIS A 483 -10.90 -4.51 13.15
CA HIS A 483 -11.74 -5.01 12.05
C HIS A 483 -12.92 -4.08 11.75
N VAL A 484 -13.47 -4.22 10.53
CA VAL A 484 -14.50 -3.34 9.97
C VAL A 484 -15.93 -3.54 10.53
N ASN A 485 -16.19 -4.63 11.25
CA ASN A 485 -17.56 -4.97 11.69
C ASN A 485 -17.92 -4.55 13.12
N LYS A 486 -17.02 -4.67 14.10
CA LYS A 486 -17.26 -4.31 15.51
C LYS A 486 -16.01 -3.73 16.16
N CYS A 487 -16.12 -3.18 17.37
CA CYS A 487 -14.94 -2.73 18.13
C CYS A 487 -14.15 -3.94 18.66
N TYR A 488 -12.88 -4.02 18.28
CA TYR A 488 -11.92 -4.97 18.82
C TYR A 488 -10.83 -4.25 19.64
N ALA A 489 -9.91 -5.03 20.22
CA ALA A 489 -8.68 -4.46 20.78
C ALA A 489 -7.94 -3.63 19.71
N SER A 490 -7.21 -2.60 20.18
CA SER A 490 -6.57 -1.59 19.33
C SER A 490 -5.74 -2.21 18.20
N GLU A 491 -5.96 -1.71 16.98
CA GLU A 491 -4.98 -1.78 15.90
C GLU A 491 -3.94 -0.67 16.07
N SER A 492 -2.82 -0.81 15.37
CA SER A 492 -1.86 0.27 15.21
C SER A 492 -2.42 1.41 14.36
N LEU A 493 -2.20 2.66 14.79
CA LEU A 493 -2.59 3.87 14.03
C LEU A 493 -1.84 4.00 12.68
N THR A 494 -0.86 3.15 12.43
CA THR A 494 -0.08 3.07 11.18
C THR A 494 -0.91 2.81 9.93
N SER A 495 -2.13 2.28 10.11
CA SER A 495 -3.04 1.98 8.99
C SER A 495 -4.01 3.12 8.68
N LEU A 496 -4.04 4.21 9.49
CA LEU A 496 -5.00 5.32 9.36
C LEU A 496 -4.97 6.03 8.00
N ARG A 497 -3.82 6.06 7.30
CA ARG A 497 -3.56 6.95 6.17
C ARG A 497 -4.67 6.97 5.11
N TRP A 498 -5.16 5.81 4.67
CA TRP A 498 -6.13 5.75 3.57
C TRP A 498 -7.57 5.79 4.10
N TRP A 499 -7.79 5.40 5.36
CA TRP A 499 -9.05 5.66 6.04
C TRP A 499 -9.34 7.16 6.17
N MET A 500 -8.31 7.99 6.42
CA MET A 500 -8.44 9.45 6.50
C MET A 500 -8.93 10.10 5.20
N GLN A 501 -8.73 9.47 4.03
CA GLN A 501 -9.22 9.99 2.76
C GLN A 501 -10.75 10.04 2.70
N LEU A 502 -11.43 9.21 3.50
CA LEU A 502 -12.90 9.19 3.58
C LEU A 502 -13.47 10.42 4.32
N ALA A 503 -12.63 11.29 4.89
CA ALA A 503 -13.05 12.54 5.50
C ALA A 503 -13.77 13.49 4.51
N GLU A 504 -13.53 13.35 3.20
CA GLU A 504 -14.30 14.02 2.13
C GLU A 504 -15.81 13.74 2.24
N PHE A 505 -16.19 12.54 2.70
CA PHE A 505 -17.59 12.13 2.86
C PHE A 505 -18.08 12.28 4.29
N LYS A 506 -17.15 12.28 5.27
CA LYS A 506 -17.47 12.39 6.70
C LYS A 506 -16.35 13.07 7.49
N PRO A 507 -16.43 14.40 7.70
CA PRO A 507 -15.38 15.20 8.33
C PRO A 507 -14.89 14.74 9.71
N SER A 508 -15.75 14.12 10.53
CA SER A 508 -15.37 13.59 11.86
C SER A 508 -14.16 12.66 11.81
N ILE A 509 -14.00 11.90 10.73
CA ILE A 509 -12.85 11.02 10.51
C ILE A 509 -11.53 11.80 10.61
N TYR A 510 -11.47 13.00 10.03
CA TYR A 510 -10.27 13.83 10.08
C TYR A 510 -9.99 14.28 11.52
N HIS A 511 -10.97 14.90 12.19
CA HIS A 511 -10.80 15.44 13.54
C HIS A 511 -10.43 14.36 14.56
N ASP A 512 -11.09 13.19 14.50
CA ASP A 512 -10.82 12.12 15.44
C ASP A 512 -9.47 11.43 15.16
N SER A 513 -9.05 11.38 13.89
CA SER A 513 -7.70 10.92 13.52
C SER A 513 -6.62 11.90 14.00
N GLU A 514 -6.85 13.20 13.82
CA GLU A 514 -5.99 14.28 14.30
C GLU A 514 -5.84 14.24 15.82
N ALA A 515 -6.93 14.12 16.56
CA ALA A 515 -6.92 14.01 18.01
C ALA A 515 -6.08 12.80 18.48
N LYS A 516 -6.23 11.64 17.84
CA LYS A 516 -5.45 10.43 18.16
C LYS A 516 -3.96 10.59 17.78
N LEU A 517 -3.65 11.26 16.67
CA LEU A 517 -2.28 11.53 16.24
C LEU A 517 -1.60 12.55 17.15
N ASN A 518 -2.30 13.60 17.59
CA ASN A 518 -1.82 14.58 18.57
C ASN A 518 -1.43 13.91 19.89
N GLN A 519 -2.22 12.96 20.38
CA GLN A 519 -1.90 12.17 21.59
C GLN A 519 -0.59 11.36 21.45
N MET A 520 -0.20 11.05 20.22
CA MET A 520 1.02 10.30 19.91
C MET A 520 2.16 11.16 19.37
N TYR A 521 1.97 12.48 19.19
CA TYR A 521 2.94 13.35 18.49
C TYR A 521 4.36 13.23 19.04
N ASP A 522 4.50 13.25 20.36
CA ASP A 522 5.79 13.12 21.05
C ASP A 522 6.37 11.71 20.99
N ALA A 523 5.51 10.69 20.91
CA ALA A 523 5.91 9.29 20.80
C ALA A 523 6.31 8.89 19.37
N ILE A 524 5.86 9.65 18.36
CA ILE A 524 6.27 9.48 16.96
C ILE A 524 7.69 10.03 16.82
N GLN A 525 8.67 9.19 17.16
CA GLN A 525 10.10 9.44 16.99
C GLN A 525 10.79 8.21 16.39
N GLY A 526 11.74 8.44 15.48
CA GLY A 526 12.57 7.37 14.92
C GLY A 526 11.98 6.66 13.70
N VAL A 527 12.83 5.88 13.03
CA VAL A 527 12.52 5.24 11.74
C VAL A 527 11.48 4.12 11.83
N GLY A 528 11.33 3.49 13.00
CA GLY A 528 10.25 2.52 13.26
C GLY A 528 8.85 3.12 13.06
N GLN A 529 8.74 4.45 13.09
CA GLN A 529 7.49 5.19 12.96
C GLN A 529 7.21 5.71 11.53
N ARG A 530 7.99 5.28 10.52
CA ARG A 530 7.76 5.63 9.09
C ARG A 530 6.33 5.40 8.63
N TYR A 531 5.63 4.45 9.25
CA TYR A 531 4.26 4.13 8.92
C TYR A 531 3.25 5.25 9.25
N TYR A 532 3.60 6.16 10.16
CA TYR A 532 2.79 7.35 10.48
C TYR A 532 2.90 8.45 9.41
N MET A 533 3.94 8.43 8.57
CA MET A 533 4.18 9.48 7.57
C MET A 533 3.01 9.67 6.62
N GLY A 534 2.33 8.59 6.23
CA GLY A 534 1.14 8.67 5.41
C GLY A 534 -0.01 9.42 6.11
N ALA A 535 -0.24 9.14 7.39
CA ALA A 535 -1.29 9.82 8.16
C ALA A 535 -0.94 11.30 8.40
N ILE A 536 0.32 11.60 8.71
CA ILE A 536 0.83 12.98 8.83
C ILE A 536 0.64 13.74 7.52
N ALA A 537 0.97 13.13 6.38
CA ALA A 537 0.80 13.77 5.08
C ALA A 537 -0.68 14.03 4.75
N GLN A 538 -1.61 13.17 5.18
CA GLN A 538 -3.05 13.44 5.04
C GLN A 538 -3.53 14.58 5.95
N LEU A 539 -3.00 14.72 7.18
CA LEU A 539 -3.27 15.88 8.03
C LEU A 539 -2.83 17.18 7.32
N ILE A 540 -1.58 17.20 6.83
CA ILE A 540 -1.02 18.37 6.16
C ILE A 540 -1.78 18.71 4.87
N LYS A 541 -2.21 17.69 4.13
CA LYS A 541 -3.02 17.89 2.91
C LYS A 541 -4.41 18.41 3.23
N GLY A 542 -5.01 17.96 4.33
CA GLY A 542 -6.42 18.17 4.62
C GLY A 542 -7.34 17.24 3.84
N TYR A 543 -8.65 17.46 3.96
CA TYR A 543 -9.67 16.78 3.14
C TYR A 543 -10.40 17.76 2.25
N GLN A 544 -10.82 17.27 1.09
CA GLN A 544 -11.58 18.03 0.12
C GLN A 544 -13.01 18.24 0.64
N VAL A 545 -13.45 19.49 0.72
CA VAL A 545 -14.83 19.86 1.09
C VAL A 545 -15.65 20.25 -0.13
N TYR A 546 -14.99 20.62 -1.22
CA TYR A 546 -15.64 21.04 -2.45
C TYR A 546 -14.76 20.72 -3.66
N GLU A 547 -15.40 20.27 -4.73
CA GLU A 547 -14.80 19.97 -6.03
C GLU A 547 -15.76 20.43 -7.12
N GLN A 548 -15.24 21.14 -8.11
CA GLN A 548 -15.97 21.57 -9.29
C GLN A 548 -15.08 21.42 -10.53
N PRO A 549 -15.18 20.28 -11.25
CA PRO A 549 -14.45 20.05 -12.50
C PRO A 549 -15.14 20.72 -13.71
N PHE A 550 -16.24 21.46 -13.47
CA PHE A 550 -17.09 22.09 -14.50
C PHE A 550 -17.65 21.20 -15.63
N ASP A 551 -17.43 19.88 -15.55
CA ASP A 551 -18.03 18.86 -16.41
C ASP A 551 -19.52 18.63 -16.12
N VAL A 552 -20.39 19.37 -16.79
CA VAL A 552 -21.85 19.15 -16.74
C VAL A 552 -22.43 18.88 -18.12
N ALA A 553 -23.50 18.07 -18.16
CA ALA A 553 -24.10 17.63 -19.43
C ALA A 553 -24.73 18.75 -20.27
N LEU A 554 -25.01 19.91 -19.68
CA LEU A 554 -25.67 21.04 -20.34
C LEU A 554 -24.68 22.18 -20.61
N ALA A 555 -24.23 22.29 -21.86
CA ALA A 555 -23.45 23.45 -22.31
C ALA A 555 -24.22 24.76 -22.09
N ASN A 556 -23.51 25.82 -21.69
CA ASN A 556 -24.02 27.18 -21.45
C ASN A 556 -24.88 27.39 -20.19
N ALA A 557 -25.03 26.39 -19.31
CA ALA A 557 -25.60 26.58 -17.98
C ALA A 557 -24.50 26.48 -16.91
N LEU A 558 -24.52 27.36 -15.90
CA LEU A 558 -23.63 27.21 -14.75
C LEU A 558 -23.98 25.94 -13.96
N PRO A 559 -22.99 25.27 -13.31
CA PRO A 559 -23.26 24.10 -12.50
C PRO A 559 -24.19 24.42 -11.32
N GLU A 560 -24.76 23.38 -10.70
CA GLU A 560 -25.65 23.55 -9.56
C GLU A 560 -25.01 24.39 -8.43
N GLY A 561 -25.76 25.36 -7.93
CA GLY A 561 -25.33 26.28 -6.88
C GLY A 561 -24.46 27.44 -7.34
N TRP A 562 -23.93 27.41 -8.57
CA TRP A 562 -23.29 28.58 -9.18
C TRP A 562 -24.34 29.55 -9.72
N ARG A 563 -24.07 30.84 -9.61
CA ARG A 563 -24.97 31.89 -10.08
C ARG A 563 -24.19 33.04 -10.69
N HIS A 564 -24.85 33.75 -11.60
CA HIS A 564 -24.34 34.99 -12.16
C HIS A 564 -24.37 36.12 -11.11
N TRP A 565 -23.35 36.97 -11.10
CA TRP A 565 -23.38 38.25 -10.41
C TRP A 565 -22.89 39.34 -11.32
N GLN A 566 -23.78 40.30 -11.62
CA GLN A 566 -23.57 41.33 -12.63
C GLN A 566 -23.19 40.77 -14.02
N SER A 567 -23.43 39.48 -14.24
CA SER A 567 -23.15 38.74 -15.46
C SER A 567 -24.40 38.11 -16.08
N THR A 568 -24.26 37.67 -17.33
CA THR A 568 -25.27 36.96 -18.11
C THR A 568 -24.70 35.64 -18.65
N PRO A 569 -25.55 34.71 -19.14
CA PRO A 569 -25.09 33.51 -19.83
C PRO A 569 -24.19 33.76 -21.05
N ASP A 570 -24.17 34.97 -21.62
CA ASP A 570 -23.25 35.30 -22.74
C ASP A 570 -21.85 35.70 -22.28
N THR A 571 -21.71 36.04 -21.00
CA THR A 571 -20.49 36.58 -20.40
C THR A 571 -19.86 35.62 -19.39
N VAL A 572 -20.64 34.74 -18.81
CA VAL A 572 -20.17 33.70 -17.89
C VAL A 572 -20.87 32.42 -18.30
N PHE A 573 -20.13 31.41 -18.76
CA PHE A 573 -20.73 30.17 -19.28
C PHE A 573 -19.69 29.05 -19.32
N LEU A 574 -20.17 27.81 -19.46
CA LEU A 574 -19.30 26.65 -19.66
C LEU A 574 -19.04 26.40 -21.14
N SER A 575 -17.80 26.07 -21.48
CA SER A 575 -17.38 25.84 -22.86
C SER A 575 -16.35 24.72 -22.97
N PRO A 576 -16.45 23.85 -23.99
CA PRO A 576 -15.40 22.86 -24.29
C PRO A 576 -14.05 23.49 -24.63
N ASN A 577 -14.04 24.71 -25.19
CA ASN A 577 -12.80 25.42 -25.49
C ASN A 577 -12.14 26.04 -24.25
N SER A 578 -12.81 25.98 -23.10
CA SER A 578 -12.31 26.45 -21.82
C SER A 578 -12.01 25.35 -20.83
N ALA A 579 -12.02 24.08 -21.26
CA ALA A 579 -11.55 22.97 -20.44
C ALA A 579 -10.03 23.01 -20.28
N PHE A 580 -9.57 22.83 -19.05
CA PHE A 580 -8.24 22.36 -18.71
C PHE A 580 -8.22 20.83 -18.73
N SER A 581 -9.22 20.22 -18.10
CA SER A 581 -9.48 18.79 -18.06
C SER A 581 -10.95 18.51 -18.32
N GLY A 582 -11.26 17.29 -18.74
CA GLY A 582 -12.63 16.91 -19.00
C GLY A 582 -13.20 17.57 -20.26
N SER A 583 -14.52 17.67 -20.25
CA SER A 583 -15.34 18.12 -21.38
C SER A 583 -15.56 19.63 -21.43
N GLN A 584 -15.53 20.34 -20.30
CA GLN A 584 -15.87 21.76 -20.22
C GLN A 584 -15.18 22.47 -19.04
N GLY A 585 -14.78 23.73 -19.26
CA GLY A 585 -14.40 24.62 -18.16
C GLY A 585 -15.25 25.90 -18.13
N LEU A 586 -15.08 26.73 -17.10
CA LEU A 586 -15.79 27.99 -16.94
C LEU A 586 -15.12 29.14 -17.70
N THR A 587 -15.86 29.77 -18.60
CA THR A 587 -15.46 31.00 -19.30
C THR A 587 -16.05 32.23 -18.59
N VAL A 588 -15.23 33.27 -18.41
CA VAL A 588 -15.64 34.63 -18.00
C VAL A 588 -15.16 35.64 -19.04
N LYS A 589 -16.09 36.24 -19.78
CA LYS A 589 -15.88 37.32 -20.74
C LYS A 589 -16.28 38.65 -20.13
N ASN A 590 -15.33 39.58 -20.05
CA ASN A 590 -15.64 40.97 -19.79
C ASN A 590 -16.04 41.70 -21.06
N LYS A 591 -16.93 42.69 -20.89
CA LYS A 591 -17.19 43.73 -21.87
C LYS A 591 -17.21 45.09 -21.15
N PRO A 592 -16.47 46.11 -21.62
CA PRO A 592 -16.31 47.41 -20.95
C PRO A 592 -17.60 48.09 -20.50
N THR A 593 -18.74 47.81 -21.15
CA THR A 593 -20.03 48.45 -20.85
C THR A 593 -20.89 47.70 -19.84
N TYR A 594 -20.50 46.50 -19.38
CA TYR A 594 -21.38 45.58 -18.64
C TYR A 594 -21.12 45.51 -17.13
N GLY A 595 -20.14 46.27 -16.61
CA GLY A 595 -19.75 46.14 -15.20
C GLY A 595 -18.98 44.84 -14.93
N TRP A 596 -18.88 44.44 -13.66
CA TRP A 596 -18.17 43.21 -13.29
C TRP A 596 -18.88 41.96 -13.81
N GLN A 597 -18.14 41.04 -14.40
CA GLN A 597 -18.68 39.75 -14.85
C GLN A 597 -18.17 38.66 -13.92
N VAL A 598 -19.03 38.14 -13.05
CA VAL A 598 -18.59 37.22 -11.98
C VAL A 598 -19.43 35.95 -11.98
N ALA A 599 -18.74 34.81 -11.90
CA ALA A 599 -19.33 33.55 -11.48
C ALA A 599 -19.17 33.45 -9.96
N GLN A 600 -20.26 33.18 -9.23
CA GLN A 600 -20.23 33.09 -7.78
C GLN A 600 -20.88 31.80 -7.27
N LYS A 601 -20.28 31.23 -6.21
CA LYS A 601 -20.79 30.06 -5.50
C LYS A 601 -20.75 30.29 -3.99
N VAL A 602 -21.85 30.02 -3.30
CA VAL A 602 -21.84 29.92 -1.82
C VAL A 602 -21.26 28.55 -1.45
N PHE A 603 -20.34 28.51 -0.49
CA PHE A 603 -19.80 27.24 0.03
C PHE A 603 -19.94 27.17 1.55
N ASP A 604 -20.16 25.96 2.05
CA ASP A 604 -20.30 25.69 3.48
C ASP A 604 -18.92 25.59 4.14
N TYR A 605 -18.83 25.96 5.41
CA TYR A 605 -17.58 26.00 6.16
C TYR A 605 -17.79 25.71 7.65
N GLU A 606 -16.69 25.39 8.31
CA GLU A 606 -16.54 25.23 9.76
C GLU A 606 -15.97 26.54 10.33
N PRO A 607 -16.59 27.14 11.37
CA PRO A 607 -16.11 28.40 11.92
C PRO A 607 -14.67 28.31 12.41
N SER A 608 -13.87 29.33 12.11
CA SER A 608 -12.42 29.39 12.41
C SER A 608 -11.52 28.39 11.68
N ALA A 609 -12.06 27.48 10.87
CA ALA A 609 -11.25 26.55 10.09
C ALA A 609 -10.50 27.28 8.97
N THR A 610 -9.32 26.79 8.63
CA THR A 610 -8.53 27.28 7.49
C THR A 610 -8.71 26.34 6.31
N TYR A 611 -8.84 26.98 5.16
CA TYR A 611 -9.07 26.32 3.89
C TYR A 611 -7.98 26.67 2.90
N ARG A 612 -7.67 25.71 2.04
CA ARG A 612 -6.86 25.92 0.84
C ARG A 612 -7.77 25.79 -0.38
N LEU A 613 -7.82 26.83 -1.21
CA LEU A 613 -8.47 26.80 -2.51
C LEU A 613 -7.44 26.62 -3.61
N GLU A 614 -7.72 25.72 -4.53
CA GLU A 614 -6.93 25.45 -5.72
C GLU A 614 -7.83 25.53 -6.96
N THR A 615 -7.32 26.09 -8.06
CA THR A 615 -8.02 26.09 -9.35
C THR A 615 -7.03 26.29 -10.48
N MET A 616 -7.34 25.76 -11.65
CA MET A 616 -6.62 26.05 -12.89
C MET A 616 -7.21 27.31 -13.52
N VAL A 617 -6.33 28.21 -13.96
CA VAL A 617 -6.75 29.47 -14.58
C VAL A 617 -5.83 29.85 -15.74
N ARG A 618 -6.41 30.41 -16.80
CA ARG A 618 -5.68 31.09 -17.88
C ARG A 618 -6.39 32.34 -18.37
N VAL A 619 -5.60 33.30 -18.83
CA VAL A 619 -6.07 34.52 -19.51
C VAL A 619 -6.07 34.28 -21.01
N PHE A 620 -7.19 33.82 -21.55
CA PHE A 620 -7.32 33.47 -22.96
C PHE A 620 -7.09 34.68 -23.89
N SER A 621 -7.66 35.85 -23.57
CA SER A 621 -7.45 37.08 -24.36
C SER A 621 -7.64 38.36 -23.53
N GLY A 622 -7.19 39.50 -24.07
CA GLY A 622 -7.37 40.83 -23.47
C GLY A 622 -6.36 41.22 -22.39
N ASP A 623 -6.56 42.40 -21.80
CA ASP A 623 -5.59 43.06 -20.89
C ASP A 623 -5.94 42.95 -19.39
N ALA A 624 -7.06 42.30 -19.05
CA ALA A 624 -7.37 41.97 -17.66
C ALA A 624 -6.76 40.62 -17.28
N GLY A 625 -6.22 40.53 -16.05
CA GLY A 625 -5.85 39.25 -15.46
C GLY A 625 -7.05 38.47 -14.96
N GLY A 626 -6.85 37.18 -14.70
CA GLY A 626 -7.80 36.34 -13.95
C GLY A 626 -7.72 36.61 -12.46
N ARG A 627 -8.84 36.51 -11.75
CA ARG A 627 -8.96 36.69 -10.31
C ARG A 627 -9.87 35.64 -9.69
N VAL A 628 -9.42 35.09 -8.57
CA VAL A 628 -10.18 34.23 -7.67
C VAL A 628 -10.25 34.91 -6.32
N MET A 629 -11.41 34.95 -5.70
CA MET A 629 -11.60 35.61 -4.40
C MET A 629 -12.55 34.82 -3.50
N ILE A 630 -12.22 34.73 -2.21
CA ILE A 630 -13.16 34.36 -1.16
C ILE A 630 -13.72 35.64 -0.54
N TYR A 631 -15.04 35.76 -0.56
CA TYR A 631 -15.77 36.91 -0.09
C TYR A 631 -16.76 36.52 1.00
N ASP A 632 -16.64 37.15 2.16
CA ASP A 632 -17.64 37.08 3.22
C ASP A 632 -18.73 38.12 2.92
N ALA A 633 -19.85 37.64 2.39
CA ALA A 633 -20.97 38.48 2.01
C ALA A 633 -21.69 39.08 3.22
N THR A 634 -21.58 38.46 4.40
CA THR A 634 -22.19 38.95 5.63
C THR A 634 -21.43 40.18 6.16
N SER A 635 -20.09 40.08 6.24
CA SER A 635 -19.27 41.21 6.70
C SER A 635 -18.85 42.17 5.58
N LYS A 636 -19.15 41.82 4.32
CA LYS A 636 -18.74 42.54 3.10
C LYS A 636 -17.22 42.71 2.98
N LYS A 637 -16.48 41.64 3.26
CA LYS A 637 -15.00 41.64 3.23
C LYS A 637 -14.47 40.55 2.32
N SER A 638 -13.41 40.86 1.58
CA SER A 638 -12.57 39.84 0.96
C SER A 638 -11.74 39.18 2.06
N LEU A 639 -11.82 37.85 2.17
CA LEU A 639 -11.00 37.07 3.11
C LEU A 639 -9.65 36.72 2.48
N ALA A 640 -9.66 36.35 1.20
CA ALA A 640 -8.47 36.10 0.39
C ALA A 640 -8.77 36.36 -1.08
N GLN A 641 -7.73 36.69 -1.85
CA GLN A 641 -7.80 36.78 -3.30
C GLN A 641 -6.43 36.53 -3.94
N MET A 642 -6.45 36.00 -5.15
CA MET A 642 -5.26 35.81 -5.98
C MET A 642 -5.56 36.22 -7.41
N THR A 643 -4.51 36.57 -8.16
CA THR A 643 -4.62 36.99 -9.56
C THR A 643 -3.54 36.35 -10.42
N THR A 644 -3.86 36.08 -11.69
CA THR A 644 -2.88 35.62 -12.69
C THR A 644 -2.97 36.47 -13.95
N THR A 645 -1.85 36.55 -14.68
CA THR A 645 -1.78 37.09 -16.04
C THR A 645 -1.33 36.03 -17.06
N ASN A 646 -1.17 34.77 -16.61
CA ASN A 646 -0.66 33.69 -17.45
C ASN A 646 -1.63 33.40 -18.61
N ARG A 647 -1.07 33.26 -19.81
CA ARG A 647 -1.83 32.90 -21.03
C ARG A 647 -2.03 31.41 -21.14
N ASP A 648 -1.12 30.63 -20.59
CA ASP A 648 -1.24 29.18 -20.46
C ASP A 648 -2.00 28.83 -19.17
N TRP A 649 -2.53 27.61 -19.13
CA TRP A 649 -3.10 27.07 -17.90
C TRP A 649 -2.06 27.04 -16.79
N SER A 650 -2.41 27.59 -15.65
CA SER A 650 -1.56 27.56 -14.46
C SER A 650 -2.39 27.35 -13.20
N PRO A 651 -1.84 26.62 -12.22
CA PRO A 651 -2.51 26.49 -10.93
C PRO A 651 -2.45 27.81 -10.19
N LEU A 652 -3.56 28.14 -9.52
CA LEU A 652 -3.65 29.22 -8.55
C LEU A 652 -4.09 28.61 -7.23
N THR A 653 -3.30 28.88 -6.18
CA THR A 653 -3.53 28.38 -4.82
C THR A 653 -3.61 29.55 -3.86
N MET A 654 -4.55 29.52 -2.91
CA MET A 654 -4.61 30.45 -1.80
C MET A 654 -5.16 29.80 -0.54
N GLU A 655 -4.74 30.31 0.61
CA GLU A 655 -5.29 29.92 1.91
C GLU A 655 -6.14 31.05 2.50
N PHE A 656 -7.16 30.68 3.26
CA PHE A 656 -7.99 31.63 3.99
C PHE A 656 -8.58 30.99 5.25
N THR A 657 -8.77 31.78 6.29
CA THR A 657 -9.45 31.34 7.52
C THR A 657 -10.88 31.83 7.51
N ALA A 658 -11.82 30.91 7.74
CA ALA A 658 -13.23 31.25 7.83
C ALA A 658 -13.54 32.09 9.08
N PRO A 659 -14.61 32.90 9.08
CA PRO A 659 -15.02 33.66 10.26
C PRO A 659 -15.23 32.75 11.47
N ASN A 660 -14.87 33.26 12.66
CA ASN A 660 -15.04 32.53 13.91
C ASN A 660 -16.51 32.33 14.33
N THR A 661 -17.41 33.12 13.75
CA THR A 661 -18.84 33.10 14.05
C THR A 661 -19.57 32.35 12.95
N ALA A 662 -20.31 31.31 13.32
CA ALA A 662 -21.16 30.57 12.40
C ALA A 662 -22.22 31.48 11.75
N GLY A 663 -22.70 31.10 10.58
CA GLY A 663 -23.81 31.78 9.89
C GLY A 663 -23.38 32.94 8.98
N HIS A 664 -22.09 33.25 8.86
CA HIS A 664 -21.61 34.07 7.73
C HIS A 664 -21.87 33.36 6.40
N VAL A 665 -22.05 34.12 5.32
CA VAL A 665 -22.23 33.58 3.97
C VAL A 665 -20.94 33.78 3.19
N LEU A 666 -20.15 32.71 3.05
CA LEU A 666 -18.91 32.75 2.27
C LEU A 666 -19.18 32.41 0.81
N GLN A 667 -18.52 33.14 -0.08
CA GLN A 667 -18.68 33.02 -1.53
C GLN A 667 -17.33 32.93 -2.22
N VAL A 668 -17.22 32.02 -3.20
CA VAL A 668 -16.12 31.98 -4.17
C VAL A 668 -16.52 32.83 -5.37
N TYR A 669 -15.69 33.81 -5.76
CA TYR A 669 -15.85 34.63 -6.95
C TYR A 669 -14.76 34.33 -7.96
N LEU A 670 -15.15 34.03 -9.20
CA LEU A 670 -14.26 33.85 -10.36
C LEU A 670 -14.56 34.95 -11.37
N TYR A 671 -13.57 35.81 -11.62
CA TYR A 671 -13.75 37.01 -12.45
C TYR A 671 -12.42 37.63 -12.88
N SER A 672 -12.49 38.80 -13.51
CA SER A 672 -11.32 39.54 -13.99
C SER A 672 -10.74 40.53 -13.00
N THR A 673 -9.52 41.02 -13.25
CA THR A 673 -8.92 42.08 -12.43
C THR A 673 -9.43 43.48 -12.79
N LYS A 674 -9.95 43.67 -14.01
CA LYS A 674 -10.42 44.94 -14.57
C LYS A 674 -11.64 44.65 -15.44
N TRP A 675 -12.79 45.27 -15.17
CA TRP A 675 -14.02 45.05 -15.95
C TRP A 675 -14.16 45.99 -17.14
N GLN A 676 -13.40 47.10 -17.17
CA GLN A 676 -13.47 48.14 -18.20
C GLN A 676 -12.73 47.79 -19.50
N VAL A 677 -12.16 46.59 -19.60
CA VAL A 677 -11.43 46.13 -20.78
C VAL A 677 -12.03 44.81 -21.25
N ASP A 678 -12.07 44.61 -22.57
CA ASP A 678 -12.42 43.31 -23.13
C ASP A 678 -11.36 42.28 -22.71
N SER A 679 -11.82 41.15 -22.19
CA SER A 679 -10.96 40.03 -21.84
C SER A 679 -11.76 38.75 -21.73
N GLU A 680 -11.09 37.62 -21.94
CA GLU A 680 -11.66 36.29 -21.76
C GLU A 680 -10.75 35.46 -20.85
N LEU A 681 -11.35 34.88 -19.82
CA LEU A 681 -10.67 34.13 -18.77
C LEU A 681 -11.30 32.76 -18.69
N HIS A 682 -10.47 31.73 -18.54
CA HIS A 682 -10.95 30.37 -18.33
C HIS A 682 -10.52 29.90 -16.94
N PHE A 683 -11.42 29.22 -16.25
CA PHE A 683 -11.22 28.60 -14.95
C PHE A 683 -11.65 27.14 -15.04
N ASP A 684 -10.95 26.28 -14.34
CA ASP A 684 -11.29 24.87 -14.25
C ASP A 684 -10.80 24.24 -12.95
N ASP A 685 -11.22 23.00 -12.68
CA ASP A 685 -10.70 22.17 -11.59
C ASP A 685 -10.67 22.89 -10.23
N LEU A 686 -11.78 23.52 -9.85
CA LEU A 686 -11.83 24.27 -8.60
C LEU A 686 -12.03 23.32 -7.42
N GLU A 687 -11.07 23.32 -6.50
CA GLU A 687 -11.04 22.46 -5.33
C GLU A 687 -10.87 23.30 -4.06
N ILE A 688 -11.54 22.90 -2.98
CA ILE A 688 -11.36 23.50 -1.65
C ILE A 688 -11.09 22.39 -0.66
N TYR A 689 -10.01 22.55 0.11
CA TYR A 689 -9.59 21.65 1.16
C TYR A 689 -9.70 22.33 2.52
N ARG A 690 -10.16 21.62 3.55
CA ARG A 690 -10.01 22.06 4.94
C ARG A 690 -8.69 21.52 5.49
N ILE A 691 -7.83 22.38 6.03
CA ILE A 691 -6.43 22.06 6.38
C ILE A 691 -6.08 22.28 7.86
N ASN A 692 -6.97 22.89 8.65
CA ASN A 692 -6.92 22.93 10.11
C ASN A 692 -8.30 23.14 10.70
#